data_AF-A0AAF6BYV3-F1
#
_entry.id   AF-A0AAF6BYV3-F1
#
_cell.length_a   1.000
_cell.length_b   1.000
_cell.length_c   1.000
_cell.angle_alpha   90.00
_cell.angle_beta   90.00
_cell.angle_gamma   90.00
#
_symmetry.space_group_name_H-M   'P 1'
#
loop_
_entity.id
_entity.type
_entity.pdbx_description
1 polymer ?
#
loop_
_entity_poly.entity_id
_entity_poly.type
_entity_poly.pdbx_seq_one_letter_code
_entity_poly.pdbx_strand_id
1 'polypeptide(L)'
;MATESVAALPLSKAVLSMEIDPPGNGAVLGNVAPEDWRNALNKVVPAVVVLRTTATRAFDTEAAGASYATGFVVDKSRGILLTNRHVVRPGPIVAEAMFLNREEIPVYPVYRDPVHDFGFLQFDPGAVQFMEYEEIPLAPEAATVGLEIRVVGNDSGEKVSILAGTLARLDRDAPHYKKDGYNDFNTFYMQAASGTKGGSSGSPVIDCKGRAVALNAGSKSASASAFFLPLERVVRALKSLQQTKDESKVGWRPASIPRGTLQMTYVHKGYDETRRLGLKRDTEQTVREASPAGETGMLVVDSVVPGGPAHKQLEPGDVLVRVNGEVVTQFLKLETLLDDNVGKDFELEVERGGLTVNVTLKVQDLHSITPSHFLEVSGGVLHALSYQQARNFRFTCGLVYVAEPGYMLSRAGVPKHAIIKKMAGEEILKLENFIAVYAKLARGARVPLEFQSYADRHRSKSVLVTIDRHEWYAPPLIYTRNDATGLWHSKPAIPCPSISPASPNIPLDAPYDEKTETIEPTSSPVGEAGAADGDVLRASVASKESGGTSPTLQGGEVVGAVALDGQPTEADIGRVEPKRRRVQELVGDDATTITDNASGRVEGGTLSARGTVESTQTVDERGGAHGSSASLAEHVIEPTLVMIEVHIPPSAMLDGVHSQHFFGTGLIVHHSQDLGLVVVDKNTVAISVSDVMLAFAAYPMEIPAEVVFLHPVHNFAIVAYDPSALGPAGAAAVKAAVLLPEPALRRGDSVYLVGLSRSLQATSRKSVVTNPGAALNVGAADCPRYRAMNMEVIELDTDFGHAFSGVLADELGRVQALWGSFSTQVKYGDSSPEDHQFVRGIPVYPVSEVVEKIINGCEGGPPLLMNGLTRSMPLIRILEVELYPTLLSKARSFGLSDKWVQDMY
;
A
#
# COMPACT_ATOMS: atom_id res chain seq x y z
N MET A 1 -28.34 41.74 -42.45
CA MET A 1 -29.77 41.75 -42.82
C MET A 1 -30.00 40.65 -43.83
N ALA A 2 -31.10 39.92 -43.66
CA ALA A 2 -31.57 38.75 -44.40
C ALA A 2 -31.37 38.87 -45.94
N THR A 3 -31.22 37.78 -46.70
CA THR A 3 -32.28 36.78 -46.94
C THR A 3 -31.76 35.44 -47.47
N GLU A 4 -32.55 34.41 -47.17
CA GLU A 4 -32.45 32.99 -47.54
C GLU A 4 -32.31 32.72 -49.05
N SER A 5 -31.69 31.58 -49.39
CA SER A 5 -31.96 30.89 -50.67
C SER A 5 -31.91 29.37 -50.52
N VAL A 6 -32.63 28.73 -51.43
CA VAL A 6 -33.29 27.42 -51.35
C VAL A 6 -32.44 26.30 -51.98
N ALA A 7 -32.75 25.07 -51.56
CA ALA A 7 -32.20 23.76 -51.93
C ALA A 7 -32.11 23.41 -53.44
N ALA A 8 -31.17 22.52 -53.80
CA ALA A 8 -31.37 21.24 -54.55
C ALA A 8 -30.04 20.56 -54.98
N LEU A 9 -29.97 19.22 -54.83
CA LEU A 9 -28.92 18.26 -55.25
C LEU A 9 -29.13 17.78 -56.74
N PRO A 10 -28.40 16.78 -57.30
CA PRO A 10 -26.99 16.74 -57.76
C PRO A 10 -26.82 16.13 -59.20
N LEU A 11 -25.61 16.16 -59.79
CA LEU A 11 -25.13 15.40 -60.98
C LEU A 11 -23.57 15.47 -60.98
N SER A 12 -22.70 14.55 -61.40
CA SER A 12 -22.76 13.32 -62.21
C SER A 12 -21.38 12.57 -62.19
N LYS A 13 -21.43 11.24 -62.39
CA LYS A 13 -20.46 10.29 -63.04
C LYS A 13 -19.01 10.72 -63.36
N ALA A 14 -18.05 9.83 -63.07
CA ALA A 14 -17.11 9.30 -64.08
C ALA A 14 -16.49 7.94 -63.67
N VAL A 15 -16.44 7.04 -64.64
CA VAL A 15 -15.96 5.66 -64.63
C VAL A 15 -14.52 5.64 -65.16
N LEU A 16 -13.64 4.85 -64.54
CA LEU A 16 -12.38 4.39 -65.16
C LEU A 16 -12.29 2.87 -64.93
N SER A 17 -12.59 2.13 -66.00
CA SER A 17 -12.46 0.68 -66.12
C SER A 17 -11.06 0.33 -66.62
N MET A 18 -10.34 -0.54 -65.91
CA MET A 18 -9.31 -1.39 -66.49
C MET A 18 -9.61 -2.82 -66.05
N GLU A 19 -10.04 -3.64 -67.01
CA GLU A 19 -10.15 -5.09 -66.89
C GLU A 19 -8.75 -5.69 -66.77
N ILE A 20 -8.58 -6.62 -65.82
CA ILE A 20 -7.45 -7.55 -65.75
C ILE A 20 -8.08 -8.95 -65.68
N ASP A 21 -7.80 -9.78 -66.69
CA ASP A 21 -8.18 -11.20 -66.75
C ASP A 21 -7.53 -12.00 -65.60
N PRO A 22 -8.17 -13.09 -65.11
CA PRO A 22 -7.74 -13.80 -63.92
C PRO A 22 -6.65 -14.85 -64.22
N PRO A 23 -5.64 -15.01 -63.36
CA PRO A 23 -4.93 -16.28 -63.23
C PRO A 23 -5.59 -17.13 -62.12
N GLY A 24 -5.56 -18.44 -62.31
CA GLY A 24 -6.47 -19.37 -61.65
C GLY A 24 -6.03 -19.92 -60.29
N ASN A 25 -6.99 -20.62 -59.66
CA ASN A 25 -6.88 -21.57 -58.56
C ASN A 25 -5.81 -21.30 -57.48
N GLY A 26 -6.20 -20.52 -56.46
CA GLY A 26 -5.55 -20.49 -55.15
C GLY A 26 -6.57 -20.17 -54.06
N ALA A 27 -6.76 -21.12 -53.13
CA ALA A 27 -7.44 -21.05 -51.83
C ALA A 27 -8.67 -20.13 -51.69
N VAL A 28 -9.85 -20.77 -51.68
CA VAL A 28 -11.14 -20.23 -51.24
C VAL A 28 -11.01 -19.62 -49.84
N LEU A 29 -11.14 -18.30 -49.72
CA LEU A 29 -11.61 -17.64 -48.50
C LEU A 29 -13.05 -18.12 -48.27
N GLY A 30 -13.19 -19.22 -47.52
CA GLY A 30 -14.50 -19.75 -47.16
C GLY A 30 -15.26 -18.73 -46.34
N ASN A 31 -16.41 -18.27 -46.83
CA ASN A 31 -17.39 -17.59 -45.99
C ASN A 31 -17.68 -18.49 -44.79
N VAL A 32 -17.20 -18.12 -43.60
CA VAL A 32 -17.54 -18.81 -42.35
C VAL A 32 -19.05 -18.69 -42.18
N ALA A 33 -19.77 -19.82 -42.09
CA ALA A 33 -21.20 -19.77 -41.94
C ALA A 33 -21.53 -19.23 -40.53
N PRO A 34 -22.53 -18.34 -40.36
CA PRO A 34 -23.00 -17.92 -39.04
C PRO A 34 -23.37 -19.10 -38.12
N GLU A 35 -23.72 -20.24 -38.70
CA GLU A 35 -23.99 -21.50 -38.00
C GLU A 35 -22.75 -22.10 -37.33
N ASP A 36 -21.57 -21.99 -37.95
CA ASP A 36 -20.32 -22.49 -37.40
C ASP A 36 -19.98 -21.77 -36.09
N TRP A 37 -20.12 -20.44 -36.08
CA TRP A 37 -19.93 -19.63 -34.87
C TRP A 37 -20.95 -19.96 -33.78
N ARG A 38 -22.22 -20.19 -34.13
CA ARG A 38 -23.25 -20.59 -33.16
C ARG A 38 -22.92 -21.95 -32.53
N ASN A 39 -22.47 -22.92 -33.33
CA ASN A 39 -22.08 -24.25 -32.87
C ASN A 39 -20.82 -24.20 -31.98
N ALA A 40 -19.83 -23.39 -32.36
CA ALA A 40 -18.62 -23.17 -31.56
C ALA A 40 -18.97 -22.54 -30.20
N LEU A 41 -19.76 -21.47 -30.19
CA LEU A 41 -20.14 -20.76 -28.97
C LEU A 41 -20.98 -21.62 -28.02
N ASN A 42 -21.92 -22.42 -28.55
CA ASN A 42 -22.71 -23.35 -27.73
C ASN A 42 -21.84 -24.38 -26.97
N LYS A 43 -20.68 -24.75 -27.52
CA LYS A 43 -19.72 -25.65 -26.86
C LYS A 43 -18.78 -24.92 -25.91
N VAL A 44 -18.31 -23.73 -26.30
CA VAL A 44 -17.30 -22.97 -25.55
C VAL A 44 -17.88 -22.26 -24.34
N VAL A 45 -19.04 -21.61 -24.46
CA VAL A 45 -19.59 -20.75 -23.41
C VAL A 45 -19.81 -21.50 -22.08
N PRO A 46 -20.34 -22.74 -22.04
CA PRO A 46 -20.47 -23.51 -20.80
C PRO A 46 -19.13 -23.87 -20.12
N ALA A 47 -18.03 -23.91 -20.89
CA ALA A 47 -16.70 -24.28 -20.43
C ALA A 47 -15.88 -23.09 -19.89
N VAL A 48 -16.41 -21.87 -20.05
CA VAL A 48 -15.79 -20.63 -19.56
C VAL A 48 -16.35 -20.30 -18.19
N VAL A 49 -15.45 -20.00 -17.25
CA VAL A 49 -15.77 -19.70 -15.85
C VAL A 49 -15.31 -18.31 -15.46
N VAL A 50 -16.04 -17.71 -14.52
CA VAL A 50 -15.60 -16.48 -13.84
C VAL A 50 -14.79 -16.89 -12.61
N LEU A 51 -13.57 -16.39 -12.50
CA LEU A 51 -12.70 -16.64 -11.36
C LEU A 51 -12.79 -15.48 -10.37
N ARG A 52 -13.24 -15.77 -9.14
CA ARG A 52 -13.13 -14.86 -8.00
C ARG A 52 -11.85 -15.23 -7.25
N THR A 53 -10.92 -14.29 -7.16
CA THR A 53 -9.59 -14.53 -6.58
C THR A 53 -9.29 -13.50 -5.50
N THR A 54 -8.71 -13.95 -4.39
CA THR A 54 -8.26 -13.11 -3.28
C THR A 54 -6.81 -13.46 -2.94
N ALA A 55 -5.86 -12.55 -3.16
CA ALA A 55 -4.54 -12.70 -2.54
C ALA A 55 -4.59 -12.22 -1.10
N THR A 56 -4.14 -13.09 -0.21
CA THR A 56 -4.16 -12.83 1.22
C THR A 56 -2.94 -12.03 1.68
N ARG A 57 -1.85 -12.01 0.89
CA ARG A 57 -0.60 -11.32 1.18
C ARG A 57 0.00 -10.73 -0.09
N ALA A 58 0.71 -9.61 0.04
CA ALA A 58 1.56 -9.13 -1.02
C ALA A 58 2.73 -10.11 -1.22
N PHE A 59 3.05 -10.45 -2.47
CA PHE A 59 4.07 -11.42 -2.78
C PHE A 59 4.62 -11.18 -4.19
N ASP A 60 5.94 -11.11 -4.31
CA ASP A 60 6.66 -10.88 -5.55
C ASP A 60 6.28 -9.54 -6.23
N THR A 61 5.40 -9.58 -7.24
CA THR A 61 4.90 -8.43 -7.99
C THR A 61 3.49 -8.00 -7.56
N GLU A 62 2.77 -8.84 -6.83
CA GLU A 62 1.35 -8.66 -6.56
C GLU A 62 1.10 -8.08 -5.16
N ALA A 63 0.11 -7.19 -5.06
CA ALA A 63 -0.42 -6.74 -3.78
C ALA A 63 -1.52 -7.69 -3.26
N ALA A 64 -1.80 -7.60 -1.95
CA ALA A 64 -2.98 -8.23 -1.38
C ALA A 64 -4.26 -7.55 -1.93
N GLY A 65 -5.33 -8.32 -2.11
CA GLY A 65 -6.60 -7.79 -2.60
C GLY A 65 -7.41 -8.80 -3.40
N ALA A 66 -8.66 -8.46 -3.70
CA ALA A 66 -9.59 -9.28 -4.46
C ALA A 66 -9.69 -8.82 -5.93
N SER A 67 -9.88 -9.76 -6.85
CA SER A 67 -10.09 -9.48 -8.27
C SER A 67 -10.95 -10.54 -8.94
N TYR A 68 -11.62 -10.14 -10.02
CA TYR A 68 -12.34 -11.02 -10.92
C TYR A 68 -11.56 -11.21 -12.22
N ALA A 69 -11.63 -12.41 -12.77
CA ALA A 69 -11.00 -12.76 -14.03
C ALA A 69 -11.80 -13.86 -14.75
N THR A 70 -11.32 -14.28 -15.90
CA THR A 70 -11.87 -15.40 -16.67
C THR A 70 -10.91 -16.59 -16.65
N GLY A 71 -11.45 -17.80 -16.66
CA GLY A 71 -10.70 -19.02 -16.96
C GLY A 71 -11.55 -19.96 -17.80
N PHE A 72 -10.97 -21.04 -18.31
CA PHE A 72 -11.72 -22.02 -19.08
C PHE A 72 -11.17 -23.44 -18.96
N VAL A 73 -12.04 -24.43 -19.11
CA VAL A 73 -11.72 -25.85 -18.96
C VAL A 73 -10.89 -26.35 -20.15
N VAL A 74 -9.71 -26.92 -19.85
CA VAL A 74 -8.78 -27.49 -20.85
C VAL A 74 -8.54 -28.99 -20.67
N ASP A 75 -8.91 -29.55 -19.52
CA ASP A 75 -8.96 -31.00 -19.30
C ASP A 75 -10.14 -31.30 -18.36
N LYS A 76 -11.23 -31.83 -18.93
CA LYS A 76 -12.45 -32.14 -18.15
C LYS A 76 -12.24 -33.32 -17.21
N SER A 77 -11.42 -34.30 -17.61
CA SER A 77 -11.20 -35.53 -16.85
C SER A 77 -10.46 -35.29 -15.53
N ARG A 78 -9.52 -34.34 -15.54
CA ARG A 78 -8.70 -33.96 -14.38
C ARG A 78 -9.16 -32.67 -13.69
N GLY A 79 -10.16 -31.99 -14.26
CA GLY A 79 -10.68 -30.72 -13.75
C GLY A 79 -9.67 -29.57 -13.85
N ILE A 80 -8.99 -29.41 -15.00
CA ILE A 80 -7.97 -28.37 -15.19
C ILE A 80 -8.56 -27.16 -15.91
N LEU A 81 -8.37 -25.99 -15.32
CA LEU A 81 -8.67 -24.68 -15.88
C LEU A 81 -7.39 -23.96 -16.30
N LEU A 82 -7.44 -23.28 -17.42
CA LEU A 82 -6.39 -22.37 -17.90
C LEU A 82 -6.82 -20.91 -17.67
N THR A 83 -5.88 -20.10 -17.19
CA THR A 83 -6.03 -18.64 -17.05
C THR A 83 -4.64 -17.97 -17.06
N ASN A 84 -4.57 -16.66 -16.86
CA ASN A 84 -3.30 -15.94 -16.78
C ASN A 84 -2.54 -16.19 -15.47
N ARG A 85 -1.21 -16.00 -15.49
CA ARG A 85 -0.35 -16.11 -14.30
C ARG A 85 -0.74 -15.10 -13.24
N HIS A 86 -1.04 -13.85 -13.62
CA HIS A 86 -1.46 -12.82 -12.66
C HIS A 86 -2.83 -13.10 -12.02
N VAL A 87 -3.65 -13.97 -12.61
CA VAL A 87 -4.91 -14.44 -12.03
C VAL A 87 -4.66 -15.54 -11.01
N VAL A 88 -3.80 -16.52 -11.35
CA VAL A 88 -3.36 -17.57 -10.41
C VAL A 88 -2.54 -17.00 -9.25
N ARG A 89 -1.81 -15.90 -9.51
CA ARG A 89 -0.89 -15.18 -8.63
C ARG A 89 0.32 -16.01 -8.17
N PRO A 90 1.50 -15.37 -7.99
CA PRO A 90 2.68 -16.05 -7.43
C PRO A 90 2.60 -16.27 -5.91
N GLY A 91 1.77 -15.50 -5.20
CA GLY A 91 1.60 -15.60 -3.74
C GLY A 91 0.54 -16.58 -3.28
N PRO A 92 0.21 -16.57 -1.99
CA PRO A 92 -0.99 -17.21 -1.45
C PRO A 92 -2.28 -16.63 -2.02
N ILE A 93 -3.19 -17.51 -2.41
CA ILE A 93 -4.45 -17.17 -3.09
C ILE A 93 -5.56 -18.07 -2.56
N VAL A 94 -6.75 -17.48 -2.40
CA VAL A 94 -8.03 -18.19 -2.30
C VAL A 94 -8.78 -17.91 -3.60
N ALA A 95 -9.26 -18.96 -4.27
CA ALA A 95 -9.91 -18.81 -5.56
C ALA A 95 -11.12 -19.74 -5.70
N GLU A 96 -12.14 -19.22 -6.37
CA GLU A 96 -13.38 -19.94 -6.70
C GLU A 96 -13.71 -19.71 -8.18
N ALA A 97 -14.20 -20.76 -8.84
CA ALA A 97 -14.73 -20.70 -10.19
C ALA A 97 -16.26 -20.71 -10.14
N MET A 98 -16.87 -19.73 -10.80
CA MET A 98 -18.30 -19.64 -11.01
C MET A 98 -18.63 -20.01 -12.46
N PHE A 99 -19.36 -21.10 -12.64
CA PHE A 99 -19.86 -21.55 -13.95
C PHE A 99 -21.04 -20.69 -14.40
N LEU A 100 -21.44 -20.84 -15.67
CA LEU A 100 -22.52 -20.04 -16.27
C LEU A 100 -23.87 -20.16 -15.52
N ASN A 101 -24.14 -21.32 -14.92
CA ASN A 101 -25.34 -21.55 -14.10
C ASN A 101 -25.22 -21.06 -12.65
N ARG A 102 -24.12 -20.36 -12.31
CA ARG A 102 -23.79 -19.86 -10.96
C ARG A 102 -23.46 -20.94 -9.94
N GLU A 103 -23.10 -22.14 -10.36
CA GLU A 103 -22.41 -23.08 -9.47
C GLU A 103 -21.01 -22.52 -9.14
N GLU A 104 -20.75 -22.29 -7.85
CA GLU A 104 -19.46 -21.85 -7.32
C GLU A 104 -18.67 -23.06 -6.80
N ILE A 105 -17.45 -23.23 -7.28
CA ILE A 105 -16.61 -24.39 -6.96
C ILE A 105 -15.22 -23.89 -6.54
N PRO A 106 -14.65 -24.39 -5.43
CA PRO A 106 -13.29 -24.04 -5.04
C PRO A 106 -12.27 -24.54 -6.09
N VAL A 107 -11.29 -23.70 -6.37
CA VAL A 107 -10.19 -24.01 -7.30
C VAL A 107 -8.84 -23.81 -6.64
N TYR A 108 -7.89 -24.69 -6.97
CA TYR A 108 -6.55 -24.69 -6.39
C TYR A 108 -5.46 -24.52 -7.46
N PRO A 109 -4.46 -23.65 -7.24
CA PRO A 109 -3.33 -23.54 -8.16
C PRO A 109 -2.54 -24.85 -8.28
N VAL A 110 -2.38 -25.36 -9.50
CA VAL A 110 -1.52 -26.52 -9.78
C VAL A 110 -0.25 -26.16 -10.52
N TYR A 111 -0.27 -25.08 -11.30
CA TYR A 111 0.93 -24.56 -11.94
C TYR A 111 0.78 -23.09 -12.27
N ARG A 112 1.91 -22.40 -12.30
CA ARG A 112 2.03 -21.00 -12.69
C ARG A 112 3.40 -20.80 -13.27
N ASP A 113 3.40 -20.23 -14.46
CA ASP A 113 4.63 -20.03 -15.17
C ASP A 113 5.47 -18.95 -14.45
N PRO A 114 6.79 -19.15 -14.23
CA PRO A 114 7.53 -18.14 -13.50
C PRO A 114 7.81 -16.86 -14.30
N VAL A 115 7.71 -16.89 -15.63
CA VAL A 115 7.98 -15.74 -16.52
C VAL A 115 6.75 -15.32 -17.32
N HIS A 116 6.07 -16.22 -18.01
CA HIS A 116 4.98 -15.89 -18.94
C HIS A 116 3.64 -15.82 -18.26
N ASP A 117 2.68 -15.12 -18.89
CA ASP A 117 1.42 -14.80 -18.22
C ASP A 117 0.37 -15.92 -18.33
N PHE A 118 0.71 -17.15 -17.94
CA PHE A 118 -0.26 -18.25 -17.85
C PHE A 118 -0.10 -19.11 -16.59
N GLY A 119 -1.17 -19.78 -16.21
CA GLY A 119 -1.21 -20.74 -15.12
C GLY A 119 -2.42 -21.66 -15.20
N PHE A 120 -2.40 -22.70 -14.38
CA PHE A 120 -3.46 -23.70 -14.30
C PHE A 120 -4.02 -23.79 -12.88
N LEU A 121 -5.34 -23.88 -12.81
CA LEU A 121 -6.09 -24.17 -11.59
C LEU A 121 -6.75 -25.55 -11.72
N GLN A 122 -6.98 -26.22 -10.60
CA GLN A 122 -7.68 -27.49 -10.54
C GLN A 122 -8.96 -27.36 -9.71
N PHE A 123 -10.03 -27.99 -10.18
CA PHE A 123 -11.28 -28.20 -9.44
C PHE A 123 -11.67 -29.69 -9.47
N ASP A 124 -12.64 -30.06 -8.64
CA ASP A 124 -13.28 -31.38 -8.70
C ASP A 124 -14.39 -31.36 -9.76
N PRO A 125 -14.30 -32.11 -10.88
CA PRO A 125 -15.36 -32.19 -11.87
C PRO A 125 -16.69 -32.70 -11.30
N GLY A 126 -16.66 -33.52 -10.25
CA GLY A 126 -17.86 -34.04 -9.57
C GLY A 126 -18.61 -32.99 -8.76
N ALA A 127 -18.00 -31.83 -8.50
CA ALA A 127 -18.66 -30.72 -7.84
C ALA A 127 -19.60 -29.92 -8.76
N VAL A 128 -19.48 -30.06 -10.09
CA VAL A 128 -20.44 -29.50 -11.05
C VAL A 128 -21.60 -30.49 -11.21
N GLN A 129 -22.78 -30.16 -10.70
CA GLN A 129 -23.90 -31.10 -10.64
C GLN A 129 -25.02 -30.79 -11.64
N PHE A 130 -25.18 -29.52 -12.02
CA PHE A 130 -26.38 -29.06 -12.75
C PHE A 130 -26.08 -28.50 -14.14
N MET A 131 -24.85 -28.66 -14.65
CA MET A 131 -24.43 -28.18 -15.97
C MET A 131 -23.58 -29.21 -16.70
N GLU A 132 -23.90 -29.40 -17.98
CA GLU A 132 -23.02 -30.08 -18.92
C GLU A 132 -22.08 -29.06 -19.58
N TYR A 133 -20.79 -29.38 -19.61
CA TYR A 133 -19.74 -28.58 -20.24
C TYR A 133 -18.73 -29.50 -20.91
N GLU A 134 -18.03 -29.01 -21.92
CA GLU A 134 -16.95 -29.74 -22.62
C GLU A 134 -15.61 -29.03 -22.43
N GLU A 135 -14.50 -29.71 -22.69
CA GLU A 135 -13.19 -29.06 -22.69
C GLU A 135 -12.95 -28.28 -23.99
N ILE A 136 -12.23 -27.16 -23.89
CA ILE A 136 -11.86 -26.35 -25.05
C ILE A 136 -10.51 -26.84 -25.61
N PRO A 137 -10.45 -27.35 -26.85
CA PRO A 137 -9.20 -27.79 -27.44
C PRO A 137 -8.25 -26.62 -27.68
N LEU A 138 -6.97 -26.79 -27.32
CA LEU A 138 -5.92 -25.82 -27.61
C LEU A 138 -5.31 -26.12 -28.99
N ALA A 139 -5.28 -25.13 -29.88
CA ALA A 139 -4.79 -25.24 -31.25
C ALA A 139 -3.90 -24.03 -31.63
N PRO A 140 -2.71 -23.85 -31.00
CA PRO A 140 -1.80 -22.75 -31.31
C PRO A 140 -1.45 -22.67 -32.81
N GLU A 141 -1.33 -23.81 -33.48
CA GLU A 141 -0.98 -23.91 -34.91
C GLU A 141 -2.02 -23.29 -35.86
N ALA A 142 -3.24 -23.03 -35.38
CA ALA A 142 -4.28 -22.41 -36.18
C ALA A 142 -4.17 -20.87 -36.21
N ALA A 143 -3.32 -20.25 -35.38
CA ALA A 143 -3.16 -18.81 -35.32
C ALA A 143 -2.46 -18.26 -36.59
N THR A 144 -3.22 -17.56 -37.43
CA THR A 144 -2.71 -16.91 -38.65
C THR A 144 -3.22 -15.47 -38.76
N VAL A 145 -2.44 -14.59 -39.37
CA VAL A 145 -2.90 -13.22 -39.68
C VAL A 145 -4.13 -13.29 -40.59
N GLY A 146 -5.17 -12.53 -40.25
CA GLY A 146 -6.46 -12.54 -40.95
C GLY A 146 -7.48 -13.54 -40.40
N LEU A 147 -7.11 -14.38 -39.42
CA LEU A 147 -8.06 -15.29 -38.77
C LEU A 147 -9.14 -14.50 -38.00
N GLU A 148 -10.41 -14.78 -38.30
CA GLU A 148 -11.52 -14.32 -37.47
C GLU A 148 -11.55 -15.04 -36.13
N ILE A 149 -11.69 -14.28 -35.06
CA ILE A 149 -11.69 -14.79 -33.69
C ILE A 149 -12.89 -14.28 -32.89
N ARG A 150 -13.20 -14.99 -31.81
CA ARG A 150 -14.08 -14.51 -30.73
C ARG A 150 -13.35 -14.64 -29.40
N VAL A 151 -13.46 -13.62 -28.56
CA VAL A 151 -12.99 -13.67 -27.16
C VAL A 151 -14.22 -13.89 -26.30
N VAL A 152 -14.26 -14.99 -25.56
CA VAL A 152 -15.41 -15.37 -24.72
C VAL A 152 -15.01 -15.27 -23.26
N GLY A 153 -15.61 -14.36 -22.50
CA GLY A 153 -15.25 -14.20 -21.09
C GLY A 153 -16.04 -13.13 -20.36
N ASN A 154 -15.71 -12.93 -19.11
CA ASN A 154 -16.33 -11.88 -18.31
C ASN A 154 -15.73 -10.52 -18.69
N ASP A 155 -16.58 -9.52 -18.96
CA ASP A 155 -16.14 -8.13 -19.10
C ASP A 155 -16.66 -7.33 -17.89
N SER A 156 -15.75 -6.76 -17.10
CA SER A 156 -16.05 -5.92 -15.93
C SER A 156 -16.91 -6.56 -14.81
N GLY A 157 -16.91 -7.89 -14.67
CA GLY A 157 -17.71 -8.57 -13.63
C GLY A 157 -19.16 -8.83 -14.03
N GLU A 158 -19.56 -8.47 -15.26
CA GLU A 158 -20.90 -8.71 -15.82
C GLU A 158 -21.06 -10.15 -16.37
N LYS A 159 -22.23 -10.45 -16.98
CA LYS A 159 -22.50 -11.75 -17.64
C LYS A 159 -21.47 -12.03 -18.76
N VAL A 160 -21.33 -13.29 -19.18
CA VAL A 160 -20.44 -13.71 -20.28
C VAL A 160 -20.59 -12.79 -21.51
N SER A 161 -19.48 -12.15 -21.88
CA SER A 161 -19.32 -11.27 -23.04
C SER A 161 -18.61 -12.02 -24.16
N ILE A 162 -19.02 -11.75 -25.40
CA ILE A 162 -18.44 -12.33 -26.61
C ILE A 162 -18.00 -11.19 -27.51
N LEU A 163 -16.69 -11.00 -27.64
CA LEU A 163 -16.10 -9.92 -28.43
C LEU A 163 -15.54 -10.48 -29.73
N ALA A 164 -15.88 -9.83 -30.84
CA ALA A 164 -15.35 -10.17 -32.16
C ALA A 164 -14.04 -9.43 -32.43
N GLY A 165 -13.13 -10.11 -33.14
CA GLY A 165 -11.90 -9.51 -33.64
C GLY A 165 -11.31 -10.31 -34.78
N THR A 166 -10.23 -9.78 -35.37
CA THR A 166 -9.42 -10.45 -36.39
C THR A 166 -7.96 -10.33 -35.99
N LEU A 167 -7.22 -11.44 -36.03
CA LEU A 167 -5.79 -11.42 -35.76
C LEU A 167 -5.06 -10.55 -36.78
N ALA A 168 -4.50 -9.44 -36.32
CA ALA A 168 -3.78 -8.48 -37.16
C ALA A 168 -2.29 -8.77 -37.21
N ARG A 169 -1.72 -9.33 -36.13
CA ARG A 169 -0.27 -9.55 -35.98
C ARG A 169 0.03 -10.70 -35.03
N LEU A 170 1.14 -11.42 -35.24
CA LEU A 170 1.59 -12.55 -34.41
C LEU A 170 2.94 -12.30 -33.72
N ASP A 171 3.72 -11.36 -34.22
CA ASP A 171 5.09 -11.01 -33.83
C ASP A 171 5.13 -9.67 -33.07
N ARG A 172 4.12 -9.39 -32.23
CA ARG A 172 4.12 -8.16 -31.42
C ARG A 172 5.01 -8.35 -30.20
N ASP A 173 5.68 -7.29 -29.77
CA ASP A 173 6.38 -7.28 -28.48
C ASP A 173 5.42 -7.53 -27.30
N ALA A 174 5.97 -8.14 -26.26
CA ALA A 174 5.27 -8.33 -25.00
C ALA A 174 4.78 -7.00 -24.39
N PRO A 175 3.61 -6.99 -23.72
CA PRO A 175 3.07 -5.80 -23.09
C PRO A 175 3.96 -5.32 -21.93
N HIS A 176 4.21 -4.02 -21.88
CA HIS A 176 4.80 -3.35 -20.72
C HIS A 176 3.70 -2.75 -19.85
N TYR A 177 3.48 -3.33 -18.68
CA TYR A 177 2.44 -2.94 -17.71
C TYR A 177 2.94 -1.88 -16.74
N LYS A 178 3.97 -2.18 -15.95
CA LYS A 178 4.51 -1.30 -14.89
C LYS A 178 6.01 -1.52 -14.72
N LYS A 179 6.75 -0.48 -14.32
CA LYS A 179 8.22 -0.56 -14.14
C LYS A 179 8.64 -1.46 -12.96
N ASP A 180 7.83 -1.50 -11.91
CA ASP A 180 8.04 -2.20 -10.64
C ASP A 180 7.13 -3.43 -10.47
N GLY A 181 6.32 -3.72 -11.48
CA GLY A 181 5.37 -4.83 -11.49
C GLY A 181 5.80 -5.98 -12.41
N TYR A 182 4.87 -6.91 -12.60
CA TYR A 182 5.02 -7.99 -13.56
C TYR A 182 5.07 -7.45 -14.99
N ASN A 183 6.03 -7.95 -15.78
CA ASN A 183 5.98 -7.84 -17.24
C ASN A 183 6.46 -9.14 -17.85
N ASP A 184 5.77 -9.60 -18.88
CA ASP A 184 6.22 -10.73 -19.69
C ASP A 184 7.43 -10.31 -20.55
N PHE A 185 8.25 -11.27 -20.96
CA PHE A 185 9.43 -11.04 -21.80
C PHE A 185 9.86 -12.33 -22.47
N ASN A 186 10.76 -12.19 -23.44
CA ASN A 186 11.26 -13.30 -24.25
C ASN A 186 10.15 -14.08 -24.98
N THR A 187 9.03 -13.43 -25.32
CA THR A 187 7.95 -14.02 -26.10
C THR A 187 7.32 -12.96 -26.99
N PHE A 188 6.77 -13.40 -28.11
CA PHE A 188 5.86 -12.59 -28.89
C PHE A 188 4.45 -12.67 -28.33
N TYR A 189 3.67 -11.63 -28.59
CA TYR A 189 2.23 -11.58 -28.38
C TYR A 189 1.52 -11.44 -29.72
N MET A 190 0.30 -11.93 -29.77
CA MET A 190 -0.61 -11.69 -30.89
C MET A 190 -1.45 -10.45 -30.61
N GLN A 191 -1.84 -9.76 -31.68
CA GLN A 191 -2.67 -8.56 -31.61
C GLN A 191 -3.92 -8.71 -32.47
N ALA A 192 -5.04 -8.26 -31.93
CA ALA A 192 -6.25 -7.99 -32.69
C ALA A 192 -6.85 -6.64 -32.27
N ALA A 193 -7.63 -6.05 -33.18
CA ALA A 193 -8.59 -5.02 -32.81
C ALA A 193 -9.76 -5.69 -32.09
N SER A 194 -9.81 -5.56 -30.77
CA SER A 194 -10.86 -6.11 -29.92
C SER A 194 -11.05 -5.22 -28.70
N GLY A 195 -12.31 -4.90 -28.36
CA GLY A 195 -12.67 -3.99 -27.27
C GLY A 195 -12.64 -4.63 -25.87
N THR A 196 -11.69 -5.51 -25.59
CA THR A 196 -11.55 -6.20 -24.29
C THR A 196 -11.26 -5.22 -23.16
N LYS A 197 -11.97 -5.29 -22.02
CA LYS A 197 -11.70 -4.49 -20.82
C LYS A 197 -11.27 -5.37 -19.64
N GLY A 198 -11.12 -4.75 -18.46
CA GLY A 198 -10.78 -5.44 -17.22
C GLY A 198 -11.78 -6.55 -16.88
N GLY A 199 -11.29 -7.70 -16.41
CA GLY A 199 -12.09 -8.91 -16.17
C GLY A 199 -12.00 -9.97 -17.28
N SER A 200 -11.67 -9.55 -18.51
CA SER A 200 -11.53 -10.47 -19.65
C SER A 200 -10.17 -11.18 -19.70
N SER A 201 -9.23 -10.85 -18.81
CA SER A 201 -7.97 -11.57 -18.64
C SER A 201 -8.24 -13.05 -18.35
N GLY A 202 -7.60 -13.92 -19.12
CA GLY A 202 -7.72 -15.37 -19.05
C GLY A 202 -8.80 -15.96 -19.95
N SER A 203 -9.48 -15.12 -20.73
CA SER A 203 -10.48 -15.57 -21.71
C SER A 203 -9.84 -16.37 -22.85
N PRO A 204 -10.46 -17.47 -23.31
CA PRO A 204 -10.05 -18.13 -24.53
C PRO A 204 -10.32 -17.23 -25.74
N VAL A 205 -9.32 -17.14 -26.62
CA VAL A 205 -9.48 -16.58 -27.97
C VAL A 205 -9.73 -17.76 -28.91
N ILE A 206 -10.94 -17.86 -29.46
CA ILE A 206 -11.37 -19.04 -30.22
C ILE A 206 -11.51 -18.78 -31.72
N ASP A 207 -11.29 -19.83 -32.52
CA ASP A 207 -11.64 -19.87 -33.95
C ASP A 207 -13.11 -20.28 -34.17
N CYS A 208 -13.56 -20.28 -35.43
CA CYS A 208 -14.92 -20.67 -35.81
C CYS A 208 -15.26 -22.16 -35.54
N LYS A 209 -14.28 -22.98 -35.15
CA LYS A 209 -14.46 -24.37 -34.74
C LYS A 209 -14.55 -24.54 -33.22
N GLY A 210 -14.43 -23.44 -32.46
CA GLY A 210 -14.45 -23.46 -30.99
C GLY A 210 -13.13 -23.92 -30.36
N ARG A 211 -12.01 -23.86 -31.09
CA ARG A 211 -10.68 -24.19 -30.58
C ARG A 211 -9.98 -22.92 -30.11
N ALA A 212 -9.33 -22.95 -28.95
CA ALA A 212 -8.55 -21.82 -28.45
C ALA A 212 -7.23 -21.70 -29.23
N VAL A 213 -6.98 -20.54 -29.82
CA VAL A 213 -5.75 -20.21 -30.58
C VAL A 213 -4.79 -19.32 -29.80
N ALA A 214 -5.31 -18.55 -28.83
CA ALA A 214 -4.54 -17.68 -27.95
C ALA A 214 -5.23 -17.51 -26.59
N LEU A 215 -4.51 -16.98 -25.60
CA LEU A 215 -5.04 -16.62 -24.28
C LEU A 215 -5.10 -15.10 -24.14
N ASN A 216 -6.25 -14.54 -23.77
CA ASN A 216 -6.36 -13.09 -23.59
C ASN A 216 -5.60 -12.62 -22.33
N ALA A 217 -4.63 -11.73 -22.48
CA ALA A 217 -3.84 -11.13 -21.38
C ALA A 217 -4.29 -9.70 -21.02
N GLY A 218 -5.38 -9.24 -21.63
CA GLY A 218 -5.97 -7.91 -21.40
C GLY A 218 -5.60 -6.88 -22.48
N SER A 219 -5.96 -5.62 -22.21
CA SER A 219 -5.69 -4.48 -23.10
C SER A 219 -5.13 -3.30 -22.31
N LYS A 220 -4.40 -2.40 -22.98
CA LYS A 220 -4.05 -1.10 -22.41
C LYS A 220 -5.33 -0.26 -22.33
N SER A 221 -5.64 0.29 -21.15
CA SER A 221 -6.85 1.10 -20.89
C SER A 221 -7.07 2.27 -21.87
N ALA A 222 -6.02 2.71 -22.58
CA ALA A 222 -6.06 3.81 -23.55
C ALA A 222 -6.07 3.35 -25.04
N SER A 223 -6.17 2.06 -25.36
CA SER A 223 -6.10 1.57 -26.77
C SER A 223 -7.07 0.44 -27.06
N ALA A 224 -7.66 0.40 -28.26
CA ALA A 224 -8.56 -0.67 -28.72
C ALA A 224 -7.82 -1.96 -29.19
N SER A 225 -6.56 -2.13 -28.82
CA SER A 225 -5.74 -3.29 -29.21
C SER A 225 -5.60 -4.25 -28.03
N ALA A 226 -6.05 -5.48 -28.21
CA ALA A 226 -5.90 -6.54 -27.23
C ALA A 226 -4.54 -7.25 -27.37
N PHE A 227 -4.03 -7.77 -26.25
CA PHE A 227 -2.81 -8.58 -26.20
C PHE A 227 -3.20 -10.04 -25.95
N PHE A 228 -2.81 -10.93 -26.86
CA PHE A 228 -3.06 -12.35 -26.69
C PHE A 228 -1.75 -13.12 -26.59
N LEU A 229 -1.63 -13.94 -25.55
CA LEU A 229 -0.50 -14.81 -25.29
C LEU A 229 -0.60 -16.07 -26.19
N PRO A 230 0.47 -16.43 -26.91
CA PRO A 230 0.55 -17.69 -27.67
C PRO A 230 0.44 -18.94 -26.78
N LEU A 231 -0.14 -20.02 -27.31
CA LEU A 231 -0.46 -21.23 -26.51
C LEU A 231 0.60 -22.33 -26.58
N GLU A 232 1.68 -22.20 -27.34
CA GLU A 232 2.68 -23.26 -27.54
C GLU A 232 3.30 -23.70 -26.21
N ARG A 233 3.64 -22.74 -25.35
CA ARG A 233 4.19 -22.97 -24.01
C ARG A 233 3.14 -23.55 -23.06
N VAL A 234 1.90 -23.06 -23.18
CA VAL A 234 0.74 -23.57 -22.44
C VAL A 234 0.51 -25.05 -22.75
N VAL A 235 0.52 -25.43 -24.03
CA VAL A 235 0.34 -26.82 -24.48
C VAL A 235 1.47 -27.71 -23.97
N ARG A 236 2.73 -27.24 -23.98
CA ARG A 236 3.86 -28.00 -23.42
C ARG A 236 3.69 -28.25 -21.91
N ALA A 237 3.32 -27.21 -21.15
CA ALA A 237 3.06 -27.33 -19.73
C ALA A 237 1.85 -28.25 -19.43
N LEU A 238 0.74 -28.09 -20.16
CA LEU A 238 -0.45 -28.93 -20.03
C LEU A 238 -0.13 -30.41 -20.30
N LYS A 239 0.62 -30.72 -21.36
CA LYS A 239 1.06 -32.10 -21.64
C LYS A 239 1.86 -32.69 -20.48
N SER A 240 2.74 -31.91 -19.87
CA SER A 240 3.55 -32.34 -18.73
C SER A 240 2.67 -32.62 -17.49
N LEU A 241 1.64 -31.79 -17.26
CA LEU A 241 0.64 -32.02 -16.21
C LEU A 241 -0.16 -33.30 -16.49
N GLN A 242 -0.61 -33.51 -17.73
CA GLN A 242 -1.39 -34.68 -18.12
C GLN A 242 -0.61 -36.00 -18.07
N GLN A 243 0.71 -35.95 -18.33
CA GLN A 243 1.61 -37.12 -18.28
C GLN A 243 1.96 -37.57 -16.86
N THR A 244 1.71 -36.75 -15.84
CA THR A 244 1.92 -37.11 -14.44
C THR A 244 0.88 -38.16 -14.06
N LYS A 245 1.26 -39.45 -14.18
CA LYS A 245 0.38 -40.61 -14.01
C LYS A 245 -0.36 -40.59 -12.67
N ASP A 246 -1.68 -40.65 -12.77
CA ASP A 246 -2.64 -40.77 -11.67
C ASP A 246 -2.90 -42.25 -11.38
N GLU A 247 -1.97 -42.93 -10.69
CA GLU A 247 -2.14 -44.34 -10.29
C GLU A 247 -2.88 -44.49 -8.93
N SER A 248 -3.18 -43.38 -8.26
CA SER A 248 -3.90 -43.37 -6.98
C SER A 248 -4.78 -42.13 -6.92
N LYS A 249 -6.10 -42.32 -6.86
CA LYS A 249 -7.16 -41.29 -6.73
C LYS A 249 -7.08 -40.42 -5.45
N VAL A 250 -5.89 -40.22 -4.90
CA VAL A 250 -5.63 -39.50 -3.65
C VAL A 250 -4.47 -38.54 -3.90
N GLY A 251 -4.80 -37.32 -4.31
CA GLY A 251 -3.90 -36.17 -4.36
C GLY A 251 -3.14 -35.97 -5.68
N TRP A 252 -3.06 -34.71 -6.09
CA TRP A 252 -2.25 -34.27 -7.23
C TRP A 252 -0.76 -34.40 -6.91
N ARG A 253 0.03 -35.00 -7.81
CA ARG A 253 1.50 -34.97 -7.69
C ARG A 253 2.03 -33.71 -8.39
N PRO A 254 2.99 -32.99 -7.79
CA PRO A 254 3.63 -31.86 -8.48
C PRO A 254 4.27 -32.35 -9.78
N ALA A 255 3.78 -31.86 -10.92
CA ALA A 255 4.41 -32.14 -12.20
C ALA A 255 5.71 -31.32 -12.30
N SER A 256 6.81 -31.98 -12.66
CA SER A 256 8.05 -31.28 -12.98
C SER A 256 7.93 -30.73 -14.40
N ILE A 257 7.73 -29.41 -14.51
CA ILE A 257 7.73 -28.70 -15.79
C ILE A 257 9.09 -28.04 -15.94
N PRO A 258 9.97 -28.52 -16.84
CA PRO A 258 11.30 -27.95 -16.98
C PRO A 258 11.21 -26.55 -17.59
N ARG A 259 11.81 -25.57 -16.89
CA ARG A 259 11.89 -24.18 -17.35
C ARG A 259 13.32 -23.66 -17.23
N GLY A 260 13.96 -23.40 -18.36
CA GLY A 260 15.35 -22.97 -18.42
C GLY A 260 15.52 -21.45 -18.51
N THR A 261 16.60 -20.94 -17.94
CA THR A 261 17.00 -19.54 -18.10
C THR A 261 18.50 -19.33 -18.01
N LEU A 262 18.96 -18.25 -18.63
CA LEU A 262 20.31 -17.68 -18.50
C LEU A 262 20.29 -16.32 -17.79
N GLN A 263 19.13 -15.94 -17.23
CA GLN A 263 18.84 -14.66 -16.60
C GLN A 263 19.07 -13.43 -17.49
N MET A 264 18.60 -13.51 -18.73
CA MET A 264 18.75 -12.45 -19.73
C MET A 264 17.46 -12.22 -20.51
N THR A 265 17.26 -10.98 -20.92
CA THR A 265 16.19 -10.59 -21.82
C THR A 265 16.73 -10.36 -23.21
N TYR A 266 15.93 -10.75 -24.20
CA TYR A 266 16.19 -10.48 -25.59
C TYR A 266 15.07 -9.62 -26.18
N VAL A 267 15.41 -8.92 -27.24
CA VAL A 267 14.48 -8.21 -28.12
C VAL A 267 14.68 -8.74 -29.54
N HIS A 268 13.59 -8.87 -30.30
CA HIS A 268 13.69 -9.20 -31.71
C HIS A 268 13.93 -7.91 -32.50
N LYS A 269 14.96 -7.90 -33.34
CA LYS A 269 15.33 -6.75 -34.16
C LYS A 269 15.43 -7.16 -35.62
N GLY A 270 14.88 -6.32 -36.49
CA GLY A 270 14.97 -6.51 -37.93
C GLY A 270 16.41 -6.55 -38.43
N TYR A 271 16.65 -7.21 -39.57
CA TYR A 271 18.00 -7.33 -40.13
C TYR A 271 18.66 -5.98 -40.48
N ASP A 272 17.89 -4.92 -40.69
CA ASP A 272 18.43 -3.56 -40.85
C ASP A 272 19.00 -3.01 -39.54
N GLU A 273 18.39 -3.29 -38.39
CA GLU A 273 18.89 -2.91 -37.09
C GLU A 273 20.06 -3.78 -36.63
N THR A 274 20.01 -5.09 -36.85
CA THR A 274 21.13 -5.99 -36.47
C THR A 274 22.39 -5.66 -37.27
N ARG A 275 22.27 -5.25 -38.54
CA ARG A 275 23.39 -4.70 -39.32
C ARG A 275 23.98 -3.43 -38.70
N ARG A 276 23.14 -2.54 -38.14
CA ARG A 276 23.62 -1.34 -37.42
C ARG A 276 24.35 -1.69 -36.12
N LEU A 277 24.04 -2.83 -35.51
CA LEU A 277 24.78 -3.39 -34.36
C LEU A 277 26.07 -4.12 -34.76
N GLY A 278 26.36 -4.22 -36.07
CA GLY A 278 27.60 -4.78 -36.60
C GLY A 278 27.49 -6.20 -37.15
N LEU A 279 26.28 -6.74 -37.35
CA LEU A 279 26.10 -8.05 -37.98
C LEU A 279 26.69 -8.08 -39.40
N LYS A 280 27.59 -9.05 -39.66
CA LYS A 280 28.20 -9.32 -40.96
C LYS A 280 27.17 -9.82 -41.96
N ARG A 281 27.36 -9.44 -43.22
CA ARG A 281 26.50 -9.90 -44.34
C ARG A 281 26.56 -11.41 -44.54
N ASP A 282 27.73 -12.01 -44.36
CA ASP A 282 27.90 -13.46 -44.52
C ASP A 282 27.14 -14.24 -43.43
N THR A 283 27.17 -13.74 -42.18
CA THR A 283 26.37 -14.29 -41.07
C THR A 283 24.88 -14.13 -41.35
N GLU A 284 24.44 -12.94 -41.78
CA GLU A 284 23.04 -12.67 -42.14
C GLU A 284 22.57 -13.62 -43.25
N GLN A 285 23.37 -13.81 -44.30
CA GLN A 285 23.04 -14.72 -45.39
C GLN A 285 22.89 -16.17 -44.88
N THR A 286 23.82 -16.64 -44.07
CA THR A 286 23.77 -17.98 -43.46
C THR A 286 22.51 -18.15 -42.61
N VAL A 287 22.15 -17.14 -41.82
CA VAL A 287 20.95 -17.16 -40.98
C VAL A 287 19.68 -17.19 -41.83
N ARG A 288 19.60 -16.39 -42.90
CA ARG A 288 18.44 -16.36 -43.81
C ARG A 288 18.26 -17.67 -44.57
N GLU A 289 19.35 -18.33 -44.96
CA GLU A 289 19.30 -19.63 -45.62
C GLU A 289 18.86 -20.76 -44.66
N ALA A 290 19.22 -20.66 -43.37
CA ALA A 290 18.88 -21.65 -42.35
C ALA A 290 17.51 -21.40 -41.66
N SER A 291 16.94 -20.20 -41.78
CA SER A 291 15.70 -19.80 -41.11
C SER A 291 14.47 -19.99 -42.01
N PRO A 292 13.25 -20.06 -41.44
CA PRO A 292 12.02 -20.16 -42.23
C PRO A 292 11.84 -18.99 -43.21
N ALA A 293 11.20 -19.28 -44.35
CA ALA A 293 10.87 -18.26 -45.35
C ALA A 293 9.98 -17.17 -44.73
N GLY A 294 10.45 -15.92 -44.74
CA GLY A 294 9.74 -14.78 -44.15
C GLY A 294 10.27 -14.31 -42.79
N GLU A 295 11.32 -14.93 -42.24
CA GLU A 295 12.02 -14.37 -41.07
C GLU A 295 12.58 -12.97 -41.40
N THR A 296 12.35 -12.01 -40.50
CA THR A 296 12.66 -10.59 -40.73
C THR A 296 13.75 -10.05 -39.82
N GLY A 297 14.21 -10.82 -38.85
CA GLY A 297 15.15 -10.35 -37.83
C GLY A 297 15.84 -11.44 -37.03
N MET A 298 16.49 -11.03 -35.94
CA MET A 298 17.22 -11.89 -35.03
C MET A 298 17.01 -11.45 -33.58
N LEU A 299 17.34 -12.33 -32.63
CA LEU A 299 17.31 -12.02 -31.21
C LEU A 299 18.58 -11.27 -30.79
N VAL A 300 18.40 -10.17 -30.09
CA VAL A 300 19.49 -9.33 -29.58
C VAL A 300 19.36 -9.25 -28.06
N VAL A 301 20.48 -9.40 -27.35
CA VAL A 301 20.52 -9.25 -25.90
C VAL A 301 20.13 -7.82 -25.53
N ASP A 302 19.06 -7.67 -24.77
CA ASP A 302 18.57 -6.38 -24.28
C ASP A 302 19.12 -6.08 -22.87
N SER A 303 19.07 -7.08 -21.99
CA SER A 303 19.62 -6.92 -20.65
C SER A 303 20.06 -8.24 -20.01
N VAL A 304 21.05 -8.13 -19.12
CA VAL A 304 21.59 -9.25 -18.35
C VAL A 304 21.45 -8.94 -16.86
N VAL A 305 20.89 -9.88 -16.10
CA VAL A 305 20.71 -9.70 -14.65
C VAL A 305 22.05 -9.87 -13.92
N PRO A 306 22.43 -8.93 -13.02
CA PRO A 306 23.68 -9.03 -12.28
C PRO A 306 23.78 -10.30 -11.43
N GLY A 307 24.90 -11.01 -11.55
CA GLY A 307 25.15 -12.27 -10.82
C GLY A 307 24.51 -13.52 -11.44
N GLY A 308 23.75 -13.39 -12.53
CA GLY A 308 23.24 -14.52 -13.31
C GLY A 308 24.32 -15.20 -14.17
N PRO A 309 24.01 -16.34 -14.82
CA PRO A 309 24.96 -17.10 -15.63
C PRO A 309 25.67 -16.29 -16.72
N ALA A 310 24.90 -15.43 -17.43
CA ALA A 310 25.41 -14.60 -18.52
C ALA A 310 26.15 -13.32 -18.05
N HIS A 311 26.13 -13.01 -16.75
CA HIS A 311 26.71 -11.77 -16.23
C HIS A 311 28.23 -11.71 -16.49
N LYS A 312 28.68 -10.57 -17.04
CA LYS A 312 30.07 -10.31 -17.48
C LYS A 312 30.55 -11.13 -18.69
N GLN A 313 29.74 -12.04 -19.22
CA GLN A 313 30.08 -12.83 -20.41
C GLN A 313 29.36 -12.29 -21.65
N LEU A 314 28.10 -11.90 -21.49
CA LEU A 314 27.28 -11.27 -22.52
C LEU A 314 26.93 -9.83 -22.15
N GLU A 315 26.70 -9.01 -23.16
CA GLU A 315 26.42 -7.58 -23.03
C GLU A 315 25.19 -7.17 -23.87
N PRO A 316 24.45 -6.13 -23.45
CA PRO A 316 23.39 -5.57 -24.28
C PRO A 316 23.90 -5.17 -25.67
N GLY A 317 23.20 -5.62 -26.71
CA GLY A 317 23.57 -5.42 -28.11
C GLY A 317 24.17 -6.65 -28.80
N ASP A 318 24.54 -7.69 -28.07
CA ASP A 318 25.02 -8.96 -28.65
C ASP A 318 23.90 -9.62 -29.49
N VAL A 319 24.20 -9.95 -30.74
CA VAL A 319 23.24 -10.58 -31.67
C VAL A 319 23.38 -12.10 -31.60
N LEU A 320 22.33 -12.82 -31.22
CA LEU A 320 22.35 -14.27 -31.13
C LEU A 320 22.29 -14.91 -32.52
N VAL A 321 23.29 -15.72 -32.87
CA VAL A 321 23.38 -16.41 -34.16
C VAL A 321 23.04 -17.89 -34.01
N ARG A 322 23.75 -18.60 -33.12
CA ARG A 322 23.55 -20.04 -32.90
C ARG A 322 23.47 -20.42 -31.44
N VAL A 323 22.76 -21.52 -31.20
CA VAL A 323 22.61 -22.19 -29.91
C VAL A 323 22.89 -23.68 -30.13
N ASN A 324 23.88 -24.23 -29.43
CA ASN A 324 24.31 -25.63 -29.60
C ASN A 324 24.52 -26.03 -31.08
N GLY A 325 25.06 -25.11 -31.89
CA GLY A 325 25.30 -25.30 -33.33
C GLY A 325 24.08 -25.05 -34.24
N GLU A 326 22.89 -24.85 -33.71
CA GLU A 326 21.68 -24.53 -34.50
C GLU A 326 21.42 -23.03 -34.60
N VAL A 327 21.01 -22.55 -35.77
CA VAL A 327 20.57 -21.14 -35.95
C VAL A 327 19.24 -20.91 -35.21
N VAL A 328 19.18 -19.82 -34.44
CA VAL A 328 18.01 -19.44 -33.64
C VAL A 328 17.68 -17.95 -33.81
N THR A 329 16.53 -17.68 -34.42
CA THR A 329 16.01 -16.31 -34.65
C THR A 329 14.74 -15.99 -33.85
N GLN A 330 14.08 -17.02 -33.29
CA GLN A 330 12.77 -16.90 -32.66
C GLN A 330 12.81 -17.31 -31.19
N PHE A 331 12.03 -16.60 -30.37
CA PHE A 331 11.89 -16.86 -28.94
C PHE A 331 11.48 -18.30 -28.64
N LEU A 332 10.42 -18.81 -29.29
CA LEU A 332 9.89 -20.16 -29.02
C LEU A 332 10.96 -21.25 -29.18
N LYS A 333 11.81 -21.15 -30.21
CA LYS A 333 12.89 -22.11 -30.44
C LYS A 333 13.96 -22.01 -29.35
N LEU A 334 14.38 -20.79 -29.00
CA LEU A 334 15.34 -20.55 -27.92
C LEU A 334 14.85 -21.12 -26.58
N GLU A 335 13.59 -20.84 -26.22
CA GLU A 335 13.02 -21.29 -24.95
C GLU A 335 12.85 -22.80 -24.89
N THR A 336 12.50 -23.44 -26.00
CA THR A 336 12.42 -24.91 -26.09
C THR A 336 13.80 -25.52 -25.82
N LEU A 337 14.85 -24.98 -26.43
CA LEU A 337 16.23 -25.42 -26.20
C LEU A 337 16.67 -25.19 -24.74
N LEU A 338 16.31 -24.07 -24.14
CA LEU A 338 16.61 -23.77 -22.73
C LEU A 338 15.91 -24.78 -21.79
N ASP A 339 14.63 -25.04 -21.99
CA ASP A 339 13.87 -25.98 -21.17
C ASP A 339 14.41 -27.43 -21.27
N ASP A 340 14.84 -27.86 -22.46
CA ASP A 340 15.37 -29.22 -22.68
C ASP A 340 16.78 -29.42 -22.08
N ASN A 341 17.46 -28.32 -21.71
CA ASN A 341 18.83 -28.29 -21.23
C ASN A 341 19.00 -27.73 -19.81
N VAL A 342 17.92 -27.66 -19.01
CA VAL A 342 18.00 -27.24 -17.59
C VAL A 342 19.09 -28.02 -16.85
N GLY A 343 20.02 -27.30 -16.21
CA GLY A 343 21.14 -27.85 -15.46
C GLY A 343 22.35 -28.29 -16.30
N LYS A 344 22.27 -28.24 -17.63
CA LYS A 344 23.35 -28.60 -18.56
C LYS A 344 24.08 -27.36 -19.09
N ASP A 345 25.22 -27.59 -19.73
CA ASP A 345 25.96 -26.56 -20.45
C ASP A 345 25.26 -26.21 -21.76
N PHE A 346 25.33 -24.94 -22.14
CA PHE A 346 24.60 -24.33 -23.25
C PHE A 346 25.56 -23.43 -24.02
N GLU A 347 25.87 -23.81 -25.25
CA GLU A 347 26.81 -23.08 -26.10
C GLU A 347 26.05 -22.02 -26.91
N LEU A 348 26.47 -20.76 -26.75
CA LEU A 348 25.94 -19.63 -27.47
C LEU A 348 27.02 -19.06 -28.39
N GLU A 349 26.67 -18.89 -29.66
CA GLU A 349 27.44 -18.12 -30.63
C GLU A 349 26.71 -16.80 -30.87
N VAL A 350 27.34 -15.70 -30.47
CA VAL A 350 26.83 -14.35 -30.64
C VAL A 350 27.79 -13.53 -31.51
N GLU A 351 27.26 -12.49 -32.15
CA GLU A 351 28.07 -11.53 -32.88
C GLU A 351 28.02 -10.15 -32.20
N ARG A 352 29.19 -9.67 -31.79
CA ARG A 352 29.39 -8.38 -31.10
C ARG A 352 30.22 -7.46 -31.98
N GLY A 353 29.58 -6.46 -32.61
CA GLY A 353 30.28 -5.49 -33.46
C GLY A 353 31.07 -6.14 -34.61
N GLY A 354 30.57 -7.24 -35.17
CA GLY A 354 31.22 -8.00 -36.24
C GLY A 354 32.20 -9.08 -35.77
N LEU A 355 32.44 -9.23 -34.47
CA LEU A 355 33.26 -10.29 -33.91
C LEU A 355 32.38 -11.43 -33.40
N THR A 356 32.68 -12.65 -33.83
CA THR A 356 32.03 -13.86 -33.31
C THR A 356 32.57 -14.17 -31.92
N VAL A 357 31.67 -14.32 -30.95
CA VAL A 357 31.97 -14.64 -29.56
C VAL A 357 31.23 -15.91 -29.18
N ASN A 358 31.97 -16.93 -28.76
CA ASN A 358 31.40 -18.19 -28.28
C ASN A 358 31.47 -18.23 -26.76
N VAL A 359 30.33 -18.52 -26.13
CA VAL A 359 30.19 -18.55 -24.68
C VAL A 359 29.48 -19.83 -24.28
N THR A 360 30.04 -20.58 -23.33
CA THR A 360 29.39 -21.74 -22.73
C THR A 360 28.84 -21.37 -21.36
N LEU A 361 27.52 -21.42 -21.22
CA LEU A 361 26.81 -21.04 -19.99
C LEU A 361 26.03 -22.23 -19.43
N LYS A 362 25.86 -22.28 -18.11
CA LYS A 362 25.01 -23.28 -17.47
C LYS A 362 23.57 -22.81 -17.40
N VAL A 363 22.63 -23.59 -17.96
CA VAL A 363 21.19 -23.28 -17.86
C VAL A 363 20.72 -23.47 -16.43
N GLN A 364 20.10 -22.45 -15.87
CA GLN A 364 19.49 -22.52 -14.54
C GLN A 364 18.01 -22.87 -14.63
N ASP A 365 17.51 -23.51 -13.59
CA ASP A 365 16.08 -23.77 -13.42
C ASP A 365 15.38 -22.48 -12.94
N LEU A 366 14.43 -22.01 -13.73
CA LEU A 366 13.61 -20.84 -13.46
C LEU A 366 12.80 -20.98 -12.15
N HIS A 367 12.38 -22.20 -11.81
CA HIS A 367 11.65 -22.47 -10.57
C HIS A 367 12.55 -22.30 -9.33
N SER A 368 13.84 -22.59 -9.45
CA SER A 368 14.80 -22.46 -8.34
C SER A 368 15.11 -21.01 -7.94
N ILE A 369 14.96 -20.06 -8.87
CA ILE A 369 15.20 -18.61 -8.65
C ILE A 369 13.90 -17.83 -8.46
N THR A 370 12.76 -18.53 -8.40
CA THR A 370 11.45 -17.96 -8.13
C THR A 370 11.09 -18.23 -6.67
N PRO A 371 10.70 -17.22 -5.88
CA PRO A 371 10.40 -17.42 -4.47
C PRO A 371 9.21 -18.40 -4.30
N SER A 372 9.42 -19.39 -3.44
CA SER A 372 8.44 -20.42 -3.07
C SER A 372 8.06 -20.39 -1.58
N HIS A 373 8.68 -19.48 -0.82
CA HIS A 373 8.41 -19.26 0.58
C HIS A 373 8.61 -17.78 0.93
N PHE A 374 8.00 -17.33 2.02
CA PHE A 374 8.20 -16.00 2.58
C PHE A 374 8.14 -16.04 4.11
N LEU A 375 8.77 -15.04 4.72
CA LEU A 375 8.69 -14.73 6.14
C LEU A 375 7.62 -13.66 6.34
N GLU A 376 6.66 -13.95 7.22
CA GLU A 376 5.75 -12.95 7.78
C GLU A 376 6.28 -12.50 9.15
N VAL A 377 6.53 -11.20 9.33
CA VAL A 377 7.02 -10.63 10.60
C VAL A 377 6.46 -9.23 10.80
N SER A 378 5.79 -8.98 11.93
CA SER A 378 5.15 -7.69 12.27
C SER A 378 4.25 -7.14 11.15
N GLY A 379 3.47 -8.01 10.52
CA GLY A 379 2.62 -7.69 9.36
C GLY A 379 3.38 -7.47 8.04
N GLY A 380 4.71 -7.54 8.04
CA GLY A 380 5.55 -7.44 6.86
C GLY A 380 5.76 -8.78 6.18
N VAL A 381 6.01 -8.75 4.87
CA VAL A 381 6.26 -9.93 4.03
C VAL A 381 7.63 -9.79 3.36
N LEU A 382 8.53 -10.70 3.70
CA LEU A 382 9.90 -10.75 3.17
C LEU A 382 10.14 -12.06 2.44
N HIS A 383 10.76 -12.03 1.28
CA HIS A 383 11.14 -13.24 0.55
C HIS A 383 12.40 -13.04 -0.28
N ALA A 384 12.90 -14.11 -0.88
CA ALA A 384 13.99 -14.04 -1.84
C ALA A 384 13.59 -13.23 -3.09
N LEU A 385 14.44 -12.32 -3.55
CA LEU A 385 14.20 -11.50 -4.73
C LEU A 385 14.04 -12.40 -5.97
N SER A 386 12.87 -12.31 -6.61
CA SER A 386 12.53 -13.10 -7.79
C SER A 386 13.31 -12.65 -9.02
N TYR A 387 13.37 -13.49 -10.05
CA TYR A 387 13.93 -13.11 -11.34
C TYR A 387 13.20 -11.92 -11.99
N GLN A 388 11.86 -11.85 -11.85
CA GLN A 388 11.05 -10.72 -12.34
C GLN A 388 11.53 -9.39 -11.74
N GLN A 389 11.64 -9.32 -10.40
CA GLN A 389 12.04 -8.09 -9.72
C GLN A 389 13.55 -7.83 -9.80
N ALA A 390 14.38 -8.86 -9.80
CA ALA A 390 15.82 -8.75 -10.04
C ALA A 390 16.13 -8.11 -11.40
N ARG A 391 15.36 -8.48 -12.44
CA ARG A 391 15.42 -7.84 -13.75
C ARG A 391 15.00 -6.37 -13.69
N ASN A 392 13.84 -6.08 -13.10
CA ASN A 392 13.26 -4.73 -13.04
C ASN A 392 14.21 -3.75 -12.31
N PHE A 393 14.78 -4.18 -11.20
CA PHE A 393 15.60 -3.34 -10.32
C PHE A 393 17.11 -3.49 -10.54
N ARG A 394 17.54 -4.39 -11.44
CA ARG A 394 18.96 -4.70 -11.74
C ARG A 394 19.75 -5.13 -10.50
N PHE A 395 19.16 -6.04 -9.72
CA PHE A 395 19.81 -6.70 -8.57
C PHE A 395 20.04 -8.19 -8.85
N THR A 396 20.81 -8.84 -7.99
CA THR A 396 21.01 -10.30 -8.05
C THR A 396 19.80 -11.04 -7.46
N CYS A 397 19.35 -12.10 -8.13
CA CYS A 397 18.28 -12.97 -7.64
C CYS A 397 18.65 -13.57 -6.26
N GLY A 398 17.65 -13.78 -5.41
CA GLY A 398 17.83 -14.45 -4.11
C GLY A 398 18.14 -13.55 -2.91
N LEU A 399 18.39 -12.26 -3.12
CA LEU A 399 18.59 -11.29 -2.03
C LEU A 399 17.31 -11.11 -1.19
N VAL A 400 17.43 -10.68 0.07
CA VAL A 400 16.26 -10.46 0.94
C VAL A 400 15.50 -9.22 0.48
N TYR A 401 14.28 -9.44 -0.02
CA TYR A 401 13.42 -8.44 -0.61
C TYR A 401 12.18 -8.20 0.26
N VAL A 402 11.86 -6.93 0.46
CA VAL A 402 10.69 -6.47 1.21
C VAL A 402 9.52 -6.31 0.25
N ALA A 403 8.62 -7.31 0.22
CA ALA A 403 7.40 -7.25 -0.58
C ALA A 403 6.33 -6.38 0.08
N GLU A 404 6.27 -6.42 1.41
CA GLU A 404 5.46 -5.53 2.24
C GLU A 404 6.26 -5.19 3.49
N PRO A 405 6.50 -3.90 3.82
CA PRO A 405 7.29 -3.54 4.99
C PRO A 405 6.64 -3.93 6.31
N GLY A 406 5.30 -3.95 6.39
CA GLY A 406 4.60 -4.13 7.65
C GLY A 406 4.93 -3.02 8.65
N TYR A 407 4.57 -3.23 9.92
CA TYR A 407 4.69 -2.20 10.96
C TYR A 407 6.15 -1.91 11.34
N MET A 408 6.94 -2.96 11.58
CA MET A 408 8.32 -2.82 12.07
C MET A 408 9.23 -2.09 11.07
N LEU A 409 9.14 -2.42 9.79
CA LEU A 409 10.02 -1.83 8.77
C LEU A 409 9.50 -0.46 8.31
N SER A 410 8.17 -0.26 8.23
CA SER A 410 7.59 1.04 7.84
C SER A 410 7.92 2.12 8.88
N ARG A 411 7.82 1.80 10.17
CA ARG A 411 8.20 2.68 11.29
C ARG A 411 9.66 3.13 11.20
N ALA A 412 10.55 2.26 10.72
CA ALA A 412 11.96 2.59 10.51
C ALA A 412 12.24 3.32 9.18
N GLY A 413 11.21 3.62 8.38
CA GLY A 413 11.36 4.28 7.08
C GLY A 413 11.88 3.38 5.96
N VAL A 414 11.79 2.05 6.12
CA VAL A 414 12.16 1.09 5.07
C VAL A 414 10.97 0.95 4.11
N PRO A 415 11.11 1.33 2.84
CA PRO A 415 10.02 1.29 1.89
C PRO A 415 9.79 -0.14 1.35
N LYS A 416 8.64 -0.32 0.70
CA LYS A 416 8.39 -1.47 -0.18
C LYS A 416 9.47 -1.54 -1.27
N HIS A 417 9.78 -2.75 -1.73
CA HIS A 417 10.83 -3.05 -2.70
C HIS A 417 12.28 -2.82 -2.21
N ALA A 418 12.48 -2.57 -0.91
CA ALA A 418 13.81 -2.49 -0.34
C ALA A 418 14.53 -3.86 -0.35
N ILE A 419 15.85 -3.82 -0.54
CA ILE A 419 16.73 -4.98 -0.42
C ILE A 419 17.54 -4.86 0.86
N ILE A 420 17.32 -5.77 1.80
CA ILE A 420 18.03 -5.78 3.08
C ILE A 420 19.45 -6.33 2.87
N LYS A 421 20.45 -5.62 3.39
CA LYS A 421 21.88 -5.96 3.25
C LYS A 421 22.54 -6.32 4.57
N LYS A 422 22.23 -5.58 5.64
CA LYS A 422 22.79 -5.85 6.98
C LYS A 422 21.75 -5.59 8.05
N MET A 423 21.86 -6.32 9.15
CA MET A 423 21.04 -6.12 10.34
C MET A 423 21.87 -6.41 11.59
N ALA A 424 21.83 -5.50 12.58
CA ALA A 424 22.61 -5.61 13.82
C ALA A 424 24.13 -5.85 13.57
N GLY A 425 24.67 -5.30 12.48
CA GLY A 425 26.07 -5.46 12.07
C GLY A 425 26.40 -6.77 11.33
N GLU A 426 25.46 -7.72 11.21
CA GLU A 426 25.64 -8.97 10.47
C GLU A 426 25.17 -8.84 9.00
N GLU A 427 25.85 -9.51 8.06
CA GLU A 427 25.50 -9.50 6.63
C GLU A 427 24.33 -10.44 6.29
N ILE A 428 23.34 -9.89 5.58
CA ILE A 428 22.13 -10.59 5.17
C ILE A 428 22.19 -10.86 3.67
N LEU A 429 22.56 -12.10 3.31
CA LEU A 429 22.62 -12.54 1.92
C LEU A 429 21.37 -13.30 1.49
N LYS A 430 20.73 -13.99 2.43
CA LYS A 430 19.54 -14.83 2.23
C LYS A 430 18.54 -14.65 3.37
N LEU A 431 17.32 -15.10 3.15
CA LEU A 431 16.23 -14.97 4.12
C LEU A 431 16.54 -15.69 5.44
N GLU A 432 17.24 -16.82 5.39
CA GLU A 432 17.64 -17.58 6.57
C GLU A 432 18.60 -16.80 7.47
N ASN A 433 19.50 -15.99 6.90
CA ASN A 433 20.38 -15.12 7.66
C ASN A 433 19.57 -14.08 8.45
N PHE A 434 18.56 -13.49 7.80
CA PHE A 434 17.68 -12.51 8.45
C PHE A 434 16.96 -13.13 9.65
N ILE A 435 16.39 -14.33 9.46
CA ILE A 435 15.69 -15.07 10.52
C ILE A 435 16.63 -15.39 11.68
N ALA A 436 17.86 -15.85 11.38
CA ALA A 436 18.86 -16.19 12.39
C ALA A 436 19.30 -14.97 13.21
N VAL A 437 19.50 -13.80 12.58
CA VAL A 437 19.83 -12.56 13.28
C VAL A 437 18.66 -12.10 14.13
N TYR A 438 17.46 -12.04 13.55
CA TYR A 438 16.25 -11.61 14.25
C TYR A 438 15.96 -12.49 15.48
N ALA A 439 16.19 -13.81 15.40
CA ALA A 439 16.04 -14.75 16.51
C ALA A 439 16.97 -14.48 17.71
N LYS A 440 18.08 -13.75 17.53
CA LYS A 440 19.00 -13.36 18.63
C LYS A 440 18.58 -12.08 19.34
N LEU A 441 17.81 -11.20 18.68
CA LEU A 441 17.54 -9.85 19.16
C LEU A 441 16.39 -9.81 20.17
N ALA A 442 16.59 -9.15 21.30
CA ALA A 442 15.55 -8.99 22.31
C ALA A 442 14.39 -8.08 21.85
N ARG A 443 13.24 -8.19 22.51
CA ARG A 443 12.09 -7.28 22.37
C ARG A 443 12.54 -5.83 22.63
N GLY A 444 12.04 -4.89 21.82
CA GLY A 444 12.33 -3.45 21.96
C GLY A 444 13.76 -3.05 21.61
N ALA A 445 14.63 -4.01 21.26
CA ALA A 445 16.00 -3.69 20.89
C ALA A 445 16.03 -2.79 19.65
N ARG A 446 16.80 -1.70 19.71
CA ARG A 446 17.02 -0.80 18.58
C ARG A 446 18.31 -1.21 17.89
N VAL A 447 18.20 -1.70 16.65
CA VAL A 447 19.35 -2.19 15.89
C VAL A 447 19.48 -1.46 14.56
N PRO A 448 20.72 -1.22 14.08
CA PRO A 448 20.92 -0.68 12.74
C PRO A 448 20.53 -1.74 11.69
N LEU A 449 19.76 -1.32 10.69
CA LEU A 449 19.43 -2.08 9.50
C LEU A 449 19.87 -1.28 8.27
N GLU A 450 20.64 -1.93 7.40
CA GLU A 450 21.08 -1.37 6.14
C GLU A 450 20.27 -1.97 4.99
N PHE A 451 19.73 -1.11 4.13
CA PHE A 451 19.00 -1.52 2.94
C PHE A 451 19.36 -0.67 1.73
N GLN A 452 19.05 -1.19 0.55
CA GLN A 452 19.12 -0.46 -0.72
C GLN A 452 17.72 -0.32 -1.31
N SER A 453 17.41 0.87 -1.80
CA SER A 453 16.16 1.12 -2.53
C SER A 453 16.39 0.90 -4.02
N TYR A 454 15.38 0.44 -4.75
CA TYR A 454 15.47 0.31 -6.20
C TYR A 454 15.67 1.65 -6.92
N ALA A 455 15.21 2.77 -6.32
CA ALA A 455 15.40 4.11 -6.87
C ALA A 455 16.86 4.60 -6.75
N ASP A 456 17.58 4.13 -5.73
CA ASP A 456 18.97 4.49 -5.46
C ASP A 456 19.78 3.22 -5.12
N ARG A 457 20.07 2.45 -6.16
CA ARG A 457 20.71 1.12 -6.04
C ARG A 457 22.19 1.17 -5.61
N HIS A 458 22.83 2.33 -5.75
CA HIS A 458 24.26 2.50 -5.47
C HIS A 458 24.53 2.98 -4.05
N ARG A 459 23.50 3.53 -3.37
CA ARG A 459 23.60 4.01 -2.01
C ARG A 459 22.90 3.06 -1.04
N SER A 460 23.65 2.58 -0.06
CA SER A 460 23.06 1.94 1.11
C SER A 460 22.53 3.01 2.07
N LYS A 461 21.30 2.81 2.56
CA LYS A 461 20.69 3.61 3.61
C LYS A 461 20.69 2.82 4.91
N SER A 462 21.03 3.47 6.01
CA SER A 462 21.03 2.88 7.34
C SER A 462 19.95 3.52 8.19
N VAL A 463 19.14 2.70 8.84
CA VAL A 463 18.05 3.13 9.73
C VAL A 463 18.10 2.34 11.02
N LEU A 464 17.55 2.89 12.10
CA LEU A 464 17.37 2.16 13.36
C LEU A 464 16.00 1.49 13.36
N VAL A 465 15.98 0.17 13.46
CA VAL A 465 14.76 -0.64 13.56
C VAL A 465 14.56 -1.04 15.01
N THR A 466 13.35 -0.84 15.53
CA THR A 466 12.93 -1.34 16.84
C THR A 466 12.33 -2.73 16.67
N ILE A 467 12.91 -3.73 17.33
CA ILE A 467 12.48 -5.13 17.21
C ILE A 467 11.18 -5.35 17.97
N ASP A 468 10.10 -5.50 17.23
CA ASP A 468 8.81 -5.97 17.75
C ASP A 468 8.84 -7.49 17.87
N ARG A 469 8.76 -8.02 19.10
CA ARG A 469 8.56 -9.45 19.38
C ARG A 469 7.18 -9.69 19.99
N HIS A 470 6.15 -9.64 19.14
CA HIS A 470 4.78 -10.09 19.44
C HIS A 470 3.91 -9.16 20.30
N GLU A 471 4.04 -7.85 20.15
CA GLU A 471 3.13 -6.93 20.86
C GLU A 471 1.82 -6.74 20.09
N TRP A 472 1.94 -6.55 18.77
CA TRP A 472 0.81 -6.20 17.91
C TRP A 472 0.44 -7.27 16.88
N TYR A 473 1.37 -8.20 16.61
CA TYR A 473 1.25 -9.20 15.56
C TYR A 473 1.64 -10.60 16.06
N ALA A 474 1.13 -11.61 15.35
CA ALA A 474 1.46 -13.01 15.61
C ALA A 474 2.98 -13.30 15.47
N PRO A 475 3.47 -14.41 16.04
CA PRO A 475 4.86 -14.82 15.86
C PRO A 475 5.33 -14.92 14.42
N PRO A 476 6.61 -14.65 14.12
CA PRO A 476 7.13 -14.79 12.78
C PRO A 476 6.89 -16.19 12.25
N LEU A 477 6.25 -16.27 11.10
CA LEU A 477 5.91 -17.51 10.42
C LEU A 477 6.64 -17.55 9.09
N ILE A 478 7.15 -18.74 8.74
CA ILE A 478 7.58 -19.04 7.37
C ILE A 478 6.43 -19.77 6.69
N TYR A 479 5.95 -19.21 5.59
CA TYR A 479 4.99 -19.87 4.71
C TYR A 479 5.73 -20.48 3.55
N THR A 480 5.50 -21.77 3.30
CA THR A 480 6.08 -22.49 2.17
C THR A 480 4.97 -23.00 1.27
N ARG A 481 5.12 -22.75 -0.03
CA ARG A 481 4.19 -23.20 -1.06
C ARG A 481 4.20 -24.73 -1.17
N ASN A 482 3.03 -25.33 -1.31
CA ASN A 482 2.87 -26.74 -1.62
C ASN A 482 2.13 -26.93 -2.95
N ASP A 483 2.92 -27.19 -3.99
CA ASP A 483 2.45 -27.37 -5.37
C ASP A 483 1.61 -28.65 -5.59
N ALA A 484 1.56 -29.58 -4.62
CA ALA A 484 0.67 -30.74 -4.66
C ALA A 484 -0.77 -30.39 -4.25
N THR A 485 -0.93 -29.41 -3.36
CA THR A 485 -2.24 -29.02 -2.80
C THR A 485 -2.72 -27.67 -3.33
N GLY A 486 -1.85 -26.87 -3.94
CA GLY A 486 -2.09 -25.46 -4.25
C GLY A 486 -2.14 -24.54 -3.02
N LEU A 487 -1.95 -25.08 -1.81
CA LEU A 487 -2.01 -24.36 -0.55
C LEU A 487 -0.61 -23.98 -0.04
N TRP A 488 -0.60 -23.13 0.99
CA TRP A 488 0.62 -22.69 1.68
C TRP A 488 0.61 -23.21 3.12
N HIS A 489 1.72 -23.81 3.54
CA HIS A 489 1.89 -24.32 4.90
C HIS A 489 2.72 -23.34 5.72
N SER A 490 2.22 -22.97 6.90
CA SER A 490 2.94 -22.14 7.85
C SER A 490 3.73 -22.99 8.84
N LYS A 491 4.91 -22.49 9.24
CA LYS A 491 5.72 -23.02 10.34
C LYS A 491 6.30 -21.86 11.14
N PRO A 492 6.49 -22.01 12.46
CA PRO A 492 7.23 -21.01 13.25
C PRO A 492 8.61 -20.77 12.66
N ALA A 493 8.97 -19.50 12.42
CA ALA A 493 10.29 -19.13 11.91
C ALA A 493 11.38 -19.27 12.98
N ILE A 494 10.99 -19.11 14.25
CA ILE A 494 11.87 -19.20 15.41
C ILE A 494 11.44 -20.44 16.20
N PRO A 495 12.35 -21.38 16.51
CA PRO A 495 12.06 -22.48 17.42
C PRO A 495 11.64 -21.91 18.76
N CYS A 496 10.44 -22.26 19.23
CA CYS A 496 10.00 -21.89 20.57
C CYS A 496 10.98 -22.54 21.57
N PRO A 497 11.60 -21.81 22.51
CA PRO A 497 12.28 -22.48 23.61
C PRO A 497 11.22 -23.30 24.33
N SER A 498 11.42 -24.62 24.39
CA SER A 498 10.52 -25.53 25.08
C SER A 498 10.33 -25.06 26.52
N ILE A 499 9.21 -24.41 26.82
CA ILE A 499 8.76 -24.21 28.18
C ILE A 499 8.40 -25.62 28.66
N SER A 500 9.35 -26.26 29.33
CA SER A 500 9.04 -27.43 30.15
C SER A 500 8.04 -26.94 31.19
N PRO A 501 6.86 -27.58 31.36
CA PRO A 501 5.97 -27.19 32.44
C PRO A 501 6.69 -27.54 33.75
N ALA A 502 7.28 -26.53 34.39
CA ALA A 502 7.72 -26.65 35.76
C ALA A 502 6.45 -26.77 36.60
N SER A 503 6.11 -28.01 36.97
CA SER A 503 5.09 -28.28 37.98
C SER A 503 5.42 -27.48 39.25
N PRO A 504 4.50 -26.67 39.79
CA PRO A 504 4.69 -26.13 41.13
C PRO A 504 4.50 -27.28 42.12
N ASN A 505 5.60 -27.74 42.72
CA ASN A 505 5.57 -28.58 43.91
C ASN A 505 4.95 -27.78 45.06
N ILE A 506 3.65 -28.00 45.29
CA ILE A 506 2.99 -27.65 46.55
C ILE A 506 3.08 -28.89 47.45
N PRO A 507 3.59 -28.80 48.69
CA PRO A 507 3.62 -29.95 49.60
C PRO A 507 2.19 -30.32 50.02
N LEU A 508 1.80 -31.57 49.78
CA LEU A 508 0.64 -32.18 50.44
C LEU A 508 1.03 -32.49 51.90
N ASP A 509 0.41 -31.80 52.86
CA ASP A 509 0.04 -32.36 54.17
C ASP A 509 -0.74 -31.32 55.01
N ALA A 510 -2.07 -31.43 55.05
CA ALA A 510 -2.93 -31.14 56.21
C ALA A 510 -4.40 -31.52 55.89
N PRO A 511 -5.18 -32.02 56.87
CA PRO A 511 -6.30 -32.93 56.63
C PRO A 511 -7.63 -32.25 56.28
N TYR A 512 -8.39 -32.98 55.47
CA TYR A 512 -9.80 -32.79 55.15
C TYR A 512 -10.68 -32.71 56.41
N ASP A 513 -11.58 -31.73 56.43
CA ASP A 513 -12.78 -31.76 57.28
C ASP A 513 -14.00 -31.58 56.36
N GLU A 514 -14.78 -32.64 56.20
CA GLU A 514 -16.01 -32.71 55.40
C GLU A 514 -17.14 -31.97 56.12
N LYS A 515 -17.61 -30.85 55.57
CA LYS A 515 -19.05 -30.52 55.60
C LYS A 515 -19.51 -29.94 54.28
N THR A 516 -20.25 -30.79 53.60
CA THR A 516 -21.11 -30.59 52.43
C THR A 516 -22.12 -29.48 52.65
N GLU A 517 -22.27 -28.58 51.68
CA GLU A 517 -23.58 -28.14 51.21
C GLU A 517 -23.47 -27.58 49.77
N THR A 518 -24.09 -28.32 48.85
CA THR A 518 -24.31 -28.02 47.44
C THR A 518 -25.32 -26.89 47.28
N ILE A 519 -25.00 -25.88 46.46
CA ILE A 519 -25.98 -24.92 45.93
C ILE A 519 -25.83 -24.86 44.40
N GLU A 520 -26.85 -25.37 43.71
CA GLU A 520 -27.11 -25.18 42.28
C GLU A 520 -27.59 -23.74 41.98
N PRO A 521 -27.47 -23.26 40.72
CA PRO A 521 -27.87 -21.91 40.36
C PRO A 521 -29.38 -21.84 40.10
N THR A 522 -30.14 -21.21 41.01
CA THR A 522 -31.56 -20.93 40.81
C THR A 522 -31.79 -19.57 40.16
N SER A 523 -32.30 -19.59 38.94
CA SER A 523 -33.15 -18.54 38.37
C SER A 523 -34.34 -18.27 39.29
N SER A 524 -34.76 -17.01 39.42
CA SER A 524 -35.95 -16.63 40.17
C SER A 524 -36.59 -15.34 39.62
N PRO A 525 -37.90 -15.16 39.84
CA PRO A 525 -38.83 -14.69 38.83
C PRO A 525 -39.52 -13.36 39.17
N VAL A 526 -40.34 -12.93 38.21
CA VAL A 526 -41.28 -11.80 38.28
C VAL A 526 -42.63 -12.26 38.86
N GLY A 527 -43.26 -11.38 39.65
CA GLY A 527 -44.69 -11.35 39.97
C GLY A 527 -44.95 -10.75 41.37
N GLU A 528 -46.08 -10.16 41.73
CA GLU A 528 -47.23 -9.53 41.03
C GLU A 528 -48.13 -8.90 42.14
N ALA A 529 -49.15 -8.13 41.73
CA ALA A 529 -50.37 -7.68 42.45
C ALA A 529 -50.35 -6.37 43.29
N GLY A 530 -51.34 -5.47 43.22
CA GLY A 530 -52.58 -5.42 42.42
C GLY A 530 -53.50 -4.21 42.73
N ALA A 531 -54.31 -3.84 41.72
CA ALA A 531 -55.65 -3.23 41.66
C ALA A 531 -56.01 -1.86 42.33
N ALA A 532 -56.55 -0.92 41.51
CA ALA A 532 -57.94 -0.39 41.63
C ALA A 532 -58.32 0.60 40.49
N ASP A 533 -59.48 0.33 39.88
CA ASP A 533 -60.53 1.18 39.27
C ASP A 533 -60.25 2.36 38.31
N GLY A 534 -61.07 2.44 37.25
CA GLY A 534 -61.47 3.72 36.64
C GLY A 534 -61.81 3.72 35.16
N ASP A 535 -63.07 3.44 34.85
CA ASP A 535 -63.77 3.53 33.56
C ASP A 535 -63.63 4.90 32.82
N VAL A 536 -63.75 4.90 31.48
CA VAL A 536 -64.55 5.85 30.64
C VAL A 536 -64.05 5.92 29.17
N LEU A 537 -65.00 5.57 28.29
CA LEU A 537 -65.05 5.79 26.84
C LEU A 537 -64.97 7.26 26.40
N ARG A 538 -64.30 7.55 25.26
CA ARG A 538 -64.96 8.18 24.08
C ARG A 538 -64.05 8.27 22.84
N ALA A 539 -64.61 7.79 21.74
CA ALA A 539 -64.17 8.03 20.37
C ALA A 539 -64.83 9.28 19.77
N SER A 540 -64.14 9.94 18.81
CA SER A 540 -64.66 10.60 17.57
C SER A 540 -63.61 11.62 17.07
N VAL A 541 -62.90 11.40 15.96
CA VAL A 541 -63.26 11.67 14.56
C VAL A 541 -63.63 13.14 14.27
N ALA A 542 -62.80 13.84 13.49
CA ALA A 542 -63.24 14.71 12.39
C ALA A 542 -62.06 15.11 11.46
N SER A 543 -62.25 14.80 10.19
CA SER A 543 -61.45 15.13 8.99
C SER A 543 -61.98 16.38 8.26
N LYS A 544 -61.12 17.09 7.51
CA LYS A 544 -61.32 17.68 6.15
C LYS A 544 -60.15 18.63 5.79
N GLU A 545 -59.32 18.31 4.79
CA GLU A 545 -59.42 18.53 3.32
C GLU A 545 -59.02 19.94 2.84
N SER A 546 -57.99 20.03 1.98
CA SER A 546 -58.13 20.53 0.59
C SER A 546 -56.82 20.53 -0.23
N GLY A 547 -56.85 19.84 -1.39
CA GLY A 547 -56.16 20.11 -2.68
C GLY A 547 -54.63 20.07 -2.76
N GLY A 548 -53.93 19.37 -3.65
CA GLY A 548 -54.29 18.66 -4.89
C GLY A 548 -53.40 19.15 -6.05
N THR A 549 -52.38 18.37 -6.46
CA THR A 549 -51.93 18.08 -7.85
C THR A 549 -50.62 17.29 -7.86
N SER A 550 -50.60 16.14 -8.54
CA SER A 550 -49.40 15.42 -9.02
C SER A 550 -49.03 15.87 -10.45
N PRO A 551 -47.83 15.57 -10.96
CA PRO A 551 -47.66 14.28 -11.63
C PRO A 551 -46.32 13.54 -11.40
N THR A 552 -46.43 12.23 -11.54
CA THR A 552 -45.45 11.15 -11.78
C THR A 552 -44.22 11.49 -12.63
N LEU A 553 -43.06 10.93 -12.29
CA LEU A 553 -42.04 10.42 -13.23
C LEU A 553 -41.15 9.32 -12.60
N GLN A 554 -41.14 8.17 -13.28
CA GLN A 554 -40.21 7.03 -13.33
C GLN A 554 -39.04 6.95 -12.33
N GLY A 555 -39.04 5.86 -11.55
CA GLY A 555 -37.86 5.35 -10.85
C GLY A 555 -36.96 4.53 -11.78
N GLY A 556 -35.68 4.90 -11.80
CA GLY A 556 -34.57 4.06 -12.27
C GLY A 556 -33.51 4.04 -11.17
N GLU A 557 -33.27 2.86 -10.59
CA GLU A 557 -32.16 2.61 -9.66
C GLU A 557 -30.83 2.65 -10.44
N VAL A 558 -29.90 3.51 -10.01
CA VAL A 558 -28.52 3.53 -10.50
C VAL A 558 -27.62 3.16 -9.32
N VAL A 559 -27.01 1.99 -9.43
CA VAL A 559 -25.99 1.47 -8.52
C VAL A 559 -24.66 2.15 -8.86
N GLY A 560 -24.18 3.03 -7.98
CA GLY A 560 -22.91 3.73 -8.14
C GLY A 560 -21.71 2.85 -7.81
N ALA A 561 -20.94 2.49 -8.83
CA ALA A 561 -19.60 1.90 -8.69
C ALA A 561 -18.56 3.01 -8.53
N VAL A 562 -17.82 2.97 -7.42
CA VAL A 562 -16.74 3.91 -7.09
C VAL A 562 -15.48 3.48 -7.84
N ALA A 563 -15.08 4.26 -8.84
CA ALA A 563 -13.77 4.16 -9.50
C ALA A 563 -12.78 5.08 -8.78
N LEU A 564 -11.62 4.53 -8.37
CA LEU A 564 -10.54 5.29 -7.76
C LEU A 564 -9.57 5.79 -8.84
N ASP A 565 -9.26 7.09 -8.73
CA ASP A 565 -8.52 7.93 -9.67
C ASP A 565 -7.08 7.50 -9.95
N GLY A 566 -6.68 7.69 -11.21
CA GLY A 566 -5.30 7.70 -11.67
C GLY A 566 -4.82 9.14 -11.92
N GLN A 567 -3.58 9.43 -11.53
CA GLN A 567 -2.92 10.70 -11.83
C GLN A 567 -2.53 10.83 -13.31
N PRO A 568 -2.60 12.05 -13.91
CA PRO A 568 -2.23 12.29 -15.30
C PRO A 568 -0.75 12.71 -15.46
N THR A 569 -0.13 12.26 -16.54
CA THR A 569 1.17 12.73 -17.06
C THR A 569 0.97 13.58 -18.32
N GLU A 570 1.71 14.69 -18.42
CA GLU A 570 1.69 15.67 -19.53
C GLU A 570 2.28 15.16 -20.86
N ALA A 571 1.69 15.58 -22.00
CA ALA A 571 2.39 16.10 -23.18
C ALA A 571 1.43 16.78 -24.19
N ASP A 572 1.90 17.92 -24.72
CA ASP A 572 1.57 18.63 -25.97
C ASP A 572 0.50 19.76 -26.08
N ILE A 573 1.03 20.99 -25.90
CA ILE A 573 1.06 22.15 -26.82
C ILE A 573 -0.26 22.66 -27.45
N GLY A 574 -0.74 23.81 -26.96
CA GLY A 574 -1.67 24.71 -27.65
C GLY A 574 -1.94 26.00 -26.88
N ARG A 575 -1.39 27.12 -27.37
CA ARG A 575 -1.41 28.50 -26.80
C ARG A 575 -2.80 29.03 -26.38
N VAL A 576 -2.95 29.52 -25.13
CA VAL A 576 -3.59 30.82 -24.74
C VAL A 576 -2.99 31.28 -23.38
N GLU A 577 -2.71 32.58 -23.23
CA GLU A 577 -1.95 33.23 -22.15
C GLU A 577 -2.55 33.17 -20.71
N PRO A 578 -1.73 33.20 -19.63
CA PRO A 578 -2.22 33.03 -18.25
C PRO A 578 -2.36 34.34 -17.44
N LYS A 579 -3.41 34.42 -16.61
CA LYS A 579 -3.51 35.37 -15.48
C LYS A 579 -2.89 34.74 -14.22
N ARG A 580 -1.84 35.38 -13.71
CA ARG A 580 -1.07 35.02 -12.50
C ARG A 580 -1.90 34.98 -11.21
N ARG A 581 -1.75 33.92 -10.41
CA ARG A 581 -1.68 33.97 -8.92
C ARG A 581 -0.79 32.81 -8.44
N ARG A 582 0.24 33.16 -7.67
CA ARG A 582 1.28 32.28 -7.12
C ARG A 582 0.75 31.52 -5.90
N VAL A 583 0.97 30.20 -5.88
CA VAL A 583 1.12 29.39 -4.65
C VAL A 583 2.51 28.76 -4.77
N GLN A 584 3.31 28.91 -3.73
CA GLN A 584 4.73 28.58 -3.69
C GLN A 584 4.90 27.50 -2.63
N GLU A 585 5.04 26.25 -3.06
CA GLU A 585 5.52 25.15 -2.22
C GLU A 585 7.04 25.09 -2.33
N LEU A 586 7.69 25.12 -1.17
CA LEU A 586 9.14 25.07 -0.97
C LEU A 586 9.52 23.64 -0.58
N VAL A 587 10.26 22.96 -1.46
CA VAL A 587 11.09 21.80 -1.11
C VAL A 587 12.54 22.25 -1.32
N GLY A 588 13.29 22.36 -0.22
CA GLY A 588 14.70 22.72 -0.23
C GLY A 588 15.56 21.47 -0.24
N ASP A 589 16.29 21.26 -1.35
CA ASP A 589 17.45 20.39 -1.43
C ASP A 589 18.70 21.21 -1.07
N ASP A 590 19.47 20.77 -0.07
CA ASP A 590 20.81 21.29 0.21
C ASP A 590 21.85 20.18 0.00
N ALA A 591 22.67 20.35 -1.04
CA ALA A 591 23.94 19.66 -1.22
C ALA A 591 24.94 20.66 -1.82
N THR A 592 25.75 21.27 -0.95
CA THR A 592 26.81 22.21 -1.35
C THR A 592 28.09 21.45 -1.69
N THR A 593 28.63 21.72 -2.88
CA THR A 593 29.96 21.26 -3.31
C THR A 593 30.88 22.48 -3.42
N ILE A 594 32.08 22.35 -2.87
CA ILE A 594 33.17 23.34 -2.85
C ILE A 594 33.90 23.33 -4.20
N THR A 595 34.21 24.51 -4.77
CA THR A 595 35.51 24.79 -5.44
C THR A 595 35.73 26.31 -5.70
N ASP A 596 36.74 26.84 -5.00
CA ASP A 596 37.85 27.75 -5.38
C ASP A 596 37.75 28.91 -6.41
N ASN A 597 38.10 30.09 -5.88
CA ASN A 597 39.13 31.08 -6.29
C ASN A 597 39.19 31.66 -7.72
N ALA A 598 39.16 33.00 -7.82
CA ALA A 598 40.35 33.84 -8.05
C ALA A 598 40.05 35.36 -8.18
N SER A 599 40.83 36.16 -7.43
CA SER A 599 41.42 37.51 -7.68
C SER A 599 40.88 38.41 -8.81
N GLY A 600 40.78 39.74 -8.73
CA GLY A 600 41.36 40.74 -7.82
C GLY A 600 41.61 42.07 -8.59
N ARG A 601 42.10 43.08 -7.85
CA ARG A 601 42.66 44.41 -8.24
C ARG A 601 41.81 45.68 -8.14
N VAL A 602 42.56 46.75 -7.84
CA VAL A 602 42.32 47.93 -7.01
C VAL A 602 42.80 49.19 -7.76
N GLU A 603 42.49 50.36 -7.17
CA GLU A 603 43.03 51.74 -7.35
C GLU A 603 42.22 52.64 -8.31
N GLY A 604 41.89 53.90 -8.03
CA GLY A 604 42.07 54.93 -6.99
C GLY A 604 41.26 56.16 -7.48
N GLY A 605 40.87 57.22 -6.78
CA GLY A 605 41.22 57.84 -5.50
C GLY A 605 40.63 59.28 -5.46
N THR A 606 40.37 59.82 -4.25
CA THR A 606 40.48 61.24 -3.78
C THR A 606 39.61 62.35 -4.42
N LEU A 607 38.98 63.37 -3.79
CA LEU A 607 39.01 64.16 -2.52
C LEU A 607 37.58 64.80 -2.35
N SER A 608 37.06 65.33 -1.23
CA SER A 608 37.59 66.31 -0.26
C SER A 608 36.71 66.39 1.01
N ALA A 609 37.21 67.08 2.05
CA ALA A 609 36.92 66.88 3.47
C ALA A 609 36.16 68.03 4.15
N ARG A 610 35.57 67.76 5.34
CA ARG A 610 35.70 68.59 6.56
C ARG A 610 35.06 67.95 7.81
N GLY A 611 35.85 67.80 8.89
CA GLY A 611 35.38 67.87 10.29
C GLY A 611 35.59 66.63 11.18
N THR A 612 36.81 66.42 11.67
CA THR A 612 37.22 65.53 12.80
C THR A 612 37.38 66.43 14.07
N VAL A 613 37.29 66.05 15.35
CA VAL A 613 37.95 65.02 16.19
C VAL A 613 37.18 65.00 17.54
N GLU A 614 36.89 63.87 18.21
CA GLU A 614 37.78 63.07 19.09
C GLU A 614 37.20 61.64 19.24
N SER A 615 37.88 60.63 18.68
CA SER A 615 38.88 59.72 19.31
C SER A 615 38.19 58.56 20.08
N THR A 616 38.51 57.28 19.91
CA THR A 616 39.79 56.65 19.56
C THR A 616 39.54 55.19 19.11
N GLN A 617 40.20 54.80 18.02
CA GLN A 617 40.78 53.49 17.68
C GLN A 617 40.00 52.20 17.98
N THR A 618 39.53 51.58 16.89
CA THR A 618 39.34 50.14 16.72
C THR A 618 40.68 49.41 16.60
N VAL A 619 40.85 48.33 17.35
CA VAL A 619 41.74 47.20 17.04
C VAL A 619 40.90 45.93 17.18
N ASP A 620 40.97 45.09 16.16
CA ASP A 620 40.32 43.79 16.05
C ASP A 620 40.65 42.86 17.23
N GLU A 621 39.61 42.37 17.90
CA GLU A 621 39.66 41.07 18.58
C GLU A 621 38.41 40.26 18.23
N ARG A 622 38.66 39.00 17.87
CA ARG A 622 37.69 37.94 17.62
C ARG A 622 36.72 37.81 18.81
N GLY A 623 35.43 38.09 18.59
CA GLY A 623 34.38 37.76 19.56
C GLY A 623 33.01 38.36 19.22
N GLY A 624 31.97 37.52 19.22
CA GLY A 624 30.54 37.90 19.16
C GLY A 624 30.00 38.17 17.74
N ALA A 625 28.77 37.85 17.37
CA ALA A 625 27.59 37.61 18.19
C ALA A 625 26.49 36.95 17.35
N HIS A 626 25.99 35.77 17.76
CA HIS A 626 24.64 35.29 17.47
C HIS A 626 24.07 34.67 18.75
N GLY A 627 23.75 35.54 19.73
CA GLY A 627 22.84 35.21 20.83
C GLY A 627 21.57 36.01 20.63
N SER A 628 20.52 35.40 20.10
CA SER A 628 19.17 35.95 20.16
C SER A 628 18.65 35.84 21.59
N SER A 629 18.06 36.90 22.14
CA SER A 629 17.49 36.89 23.49
C SER A 629 16.28 35.96 23.56
N ALA A 630 16.49 34.71 23.97
CA ALA A 630 15.39 33.81 24.34
C ALA A 630 14.57 34.46 25.47
N SER A 631 13.24 34.37 25.39
CA SER A 631 12.38 34.90 26.46
C SER A 631 12.59 34.10 27.76
N LEU A 632 12.37 34.72 28.92
CA LEU A 632 12.47 34.00 30.21
C LEU A 632 11.54 32.77 30.23
N ALA A 633 10.33 32.92 29.68
CA ALA A 633 9.37 31.83 29.53
C ALA A 633 9.92 30.67 28.69
N GLU A 634 10.63 30.95 27.58
CA GLU A 634 11.28 29.92 26.75
C GLU A 634 12.30 29.11 27.57
N HIS A 635 13.19 29.79 28.29
CA HIS A 635 14.26 29.13 29.05
C HIS A 635 13.74 28.30 30.23
N VAL A 636 12.63 28.72 30.84
CA VAL A 636 11.99 27.98 31.94
C VAL A 636 11.19 26.78 31.43
N ILE A 637 10.50 26.92 30.29
CA ILE A 637 9.62 25.89 29.74
C ILE A 637 10.39 24.84 28.92
N GLU A 638 11.46 25.19 28.21
CA GLU A 638 12.29 24.27 27.41
C GLU A 638 12.58 22.92 28.10
N PRO A 639 13.07 22.85 29.36
CA PRO A 639 13.36 21.58 30.04
C PRO A 639 12.13 20.76 30.44
N THR A 640 10.93 21.31 30.25
CA THR A 640 9.64 20.68 30.54
C THR A 640 8.95 20.15 29.29
N LEU A 641 9.48 20.43 28.09
CA LEU A 641 8.89 20.01 26.84
C LEU A 641 9.52 18.72 26.31
N VAL A 642 8.68 17.88 25.70
CA VAL A 642 9.10 16.71 24.93
C VAL A 642 8.41 16.72 23.58
N MET A 643 9.10 16.23 22.55
CA MET A 643 8.45 15.85 21.31
C MET A 643 7.92 14.43 21.47
N ILE A 644 6.66 14.21 21.12
CA ILE A 644 6.00 12.92 21.15
C ILE A 644 5.82 12.43 19.73
N GLU A 645 6.27 11.21 19.49
CA GLU A 645 6.02 10.48 18.26
C GLU A 645 5.18 9.24 18.57
N VAL A 646 4.03 9.12 17.92
CA VAL A 646 3.08 8.03 18.14
C VAL A 646 2.95 7.21 16.87
N HIS A 647 3.17 5.91 17.00
CA HIS A 647 2.99 4.94 15.93
C HIS A 647 1.86 3.99 16.29
N ILE A 648 0.87 3.88 15.40
CA ILE A 648 -0.28 2.99 15.57
C ILE A 648 -0.14 1.82 14.59
N PRO A 649 -0.13 0.58 15.08
CA PRO A 649 -0.11 -0.60 14.23
C PRO A 649 -1.33 -0.62 13.29
N PRO A 650 -1.16 -0.95 11.99
CA PRO A 650 -2.29 -1.12 11.08
C PRO A 650 -3.35 -2.12 11.56
N SER A 651 -2.97 -3.12 12.36
CA SER A 651 -3.90 -4.08 12.98
C SER A 651 -4.77 -3.46 14.09
N ALA A 652 -4.44 -2.26 14.56
CA ALA A 652 -5.01 -1.60 15.72
C ALA A 652 -5.56 -0.19 15.42
N MET A 653 -5.92 0.10 14.16
CA MET A 653 -6.60 1.35 13.79
C MET A 653 -8.07 1.35 14.24
N LEU A 654 -8.28 1.44 15.56
CA LEU A 654 -9.59 1.47 16.22
C LEU A 654 -10.15 2.91 16.26
N ASP A 655 -11.42 3.07 16.64
CA ASP A 655 -12.08 4.36 16.91
C ASP A 655 -11.94 5.43 15.81
N GLY A 656 -11.93 5.00 14.53
CA GLY A 656 -11.91 5.89 13.38
C GLY A 656 -10.65 6.77 13.29
N VAL A 657 -9.53 6.30 13.86
CA VAL A 657 -8.21 6.94 13.74
C VAL A 657 -7.82 7.08 12.27
N HIS A 658 -7.44 8.29 11.87
CA HIS A 658 -7.23 8.65 10.47
C HIS A 658 -5.77 8.53 9.97
N SER A 659 -4.82 8.25 10.87
CA SER A 659 -3.38 8.14 10.53
C SER A 659 -2.71 7.06 11.39
N GLN A 660 -1.62 6.48 10.88
CA GLN A 660 -0.77 5.55 11.64
C GLN A 660 0.37 6.27 12.37
N HIS A 661 0.63 7.53 12.01
CA HIS A 661 1.73 8.32 12.54
C HIS A 661 1.22 9.68 13.00
N PHE A 662 1.57 10.05 14.23
CA PHE A 662 1.27 11.35 14.81
C PHE A 662 2.53 11.93 15.47
N PHE A 663 2.64 13.24 15.41
CA PHE A 663 3.69 14.00 16.08
C PHE A 663 3.06 15.19 16.82
N GLY A 664 3.57 15.49 18.01
CA GLY A 664 3.08 16.62 18.80
C GLY A 664 4.02 16.98 19.94
N THR A 665 3.82 18.16 20.52
CA THR A 665 4.59 18.60 21.70
C THR A 665 3.85 18.19 22.97
N GLY A 666 4.54 17.47 23.85
CA GLY A 666 4.08 17.10 25.19
C GLY A 666 4.69 17.97 26.28
N LEU A 667 3.99 18.09 27.39
CA LEU A 667 4.41 18.80 28.59
C LEU A 667 4.65 17.82 29.74
N ILE A 668 5.85 17.83 30.32
CA ILE A 668 6.18 17.06 31.52
C ILE A 668 5.50 17.71 32.71
N VAL A 669 4.54 17.02 33.32
CA VAL A 669 3.78 17.52 34.48
C VAL A 669 4.23 16.88 35.79
N HIS A 670 4.93 15.76 35.71
CA HIS A 670 5.51 15.08 36.86
C HIS A 670 6.84 14.45 36.48
N HIS A 671 7.84 14.63 37.33
CA HIS A 671 9.16 14.00 37.18
C HIS A 671 9.70 13.66 38.56
N SER A 672 9.90 12.37 38.82
CA SER A 672 10.46 11.82 40.05
C SER A 672 11.47 10.72 39.71
N GLN A 673 12.02 10.03 40.71
CA GLN A 673 12.96 8.92 40.45
C GLN A 673 12.30 7.72 39.76
N ASP A 674 11.02 7.47 40.06
CA ASP A 674 10.34 6.24 39.64
C ASP A 674 9.18 6.50 38.64
N LEU A 675 8.76 7.75 38.47
CA LEU A 675 7.61 8.11 37.63
C LEU A 675 7.81 9.45 36.92
N GLY A 676 7.66 9.41 35.60
CA GLY A 676 7.52 10.59 34.74
C GLY A 676 6.15 10.60 34.08
N LEU A 677 5.44 11.73 34.10
CA LEU A 677 4.16 11.92 33.41
C LEU A 677 4.25 13.09 32.43
N VAL A 678 3.72 12.87 31.23
CA VAL A 678 3.64 13.86 30.17
C VAL A 678 2.19 13.99 29.72
N VAL A 679 1.73 15.22 29.57
CA VAL A 679 0.41 15.54 29.02
C VAL A 679 0.56 16.00 27.59
N VAL A 680 -0.33 15.52 26.73
CA VAL A 680 -0.38 15.85 25.30
C VAL A 680 -1.83 15.95 24.85
N ASP A 681 -2.10 16.59 23.72
CA ASP A 681 -3.44 16.55 23.15
C ASP A 681 -3.83 15.14 22.70
N LYS A 682 -5.13 14.84 22.80
CA LYS A 682 -5.68 13.52 22.42
C LYS A 682 -5.72 13.34 20.90
N ASN A 683 -5.60 14.38 20.09
CA ASN A 683 -5.47 14.22 18.65
C ASN A 683 -4.12 13.57 18.26
N THR A 684 -3.06 13.87 19.02
CA THR A 684 -1.74 13.25 18.86
C THR A 684 -1.70 11.82 19.42
N VAL A 685 -2.23 11.61 20.63
CA VAL A 685 -2.40 10.27 21.23
C VAL A 685 -3.88 9.89 21.18
N ALA A 686 -4.32 9.42 20.01
CA ALA A 686 -5.74 9.19 19.73
C ALA A 686 -6.34 8.01 20.51
N ILE A 687 -5.58 6.92 20.63
CA ILE A 687 -5.96 5.64 21.22
C ILE A 687 -4.86 5.12 22.14
N SER A 688 -5.19 4.16 23.02
CA SER A 688 -4.23 3.57 23.96
C SER A 688 -3.32 2.52 23.31
N VAL A 689 -3.74 2.01 22.15
CA VAL A 689 -3.11 0.91 21.42
C VAL A 689 -2.08 1.49 20.44
N SER A 690 -0.95 1.95 20.98
CA SER A 690 0.08 2.66 20.19
C SER A 690 1.46 2.56 20.84
N ASP A 691 2.52 2.58 20.02
CA ASP A 691 3.88 2.79 20.51
C ASP A 691 4.17 4.29 20.60
N VAL A 692 4.54 4.78 21.79
CA VAL A 692 4.87 6.18 22.02
C VAL A 692 6.36 6.33 22.29
N MET A 693 7.00 7.29 21.61
CA MET A 693 8.39 7.69 21.86
C MET A 693 8.43 9.15 22.29
N LEU A 694 9.20 9.44 23.34
CA LEU A 694 9.43 10.78 23.85
C LEU A 694 10.86 11.19 23.55
N ALA A 695 11.04 12.32 22.86
CA ALA A 695 12.33 12.97 22.69
C ALA A 695 12.38 14.24 23.54
N PHE A 696 13.28 14.29 24.52
CA PHE A 696 13.34 15.37 25.50
C PHE A 696 14.12 16.57 24.97
N ALA A 697 13.57 17.78 25.11
CA ALA A 697 14.22 18.99 24.60
C ALA A 697 15.52 19.32 25.36
N ALA A 698 15.50 19.29 26.69
CA ALA A 698 16.69 19.57 27.51
C ALA A 698 17.79 18.49 27.42
N TYR A 699 17.44 17.28 26.98
CA TYR A 699 18.38 16.19 26.80
C TYR A 699 17.92 15.32 25.65
N PRO A 700 18.41 15.54 24.41
CA PRO A 700 17.87 14.94 23.18
C PRO A 700 18.14 13.43 23.11
N MET A 701 17.37 12.70 23.90
CA MET A 701 17.35 11.26 24.05
C MET A 701 15.91 10.79 23.84
N GLU A 702 15.76 9.65 23.17
CA GLU A 702 14.46 9.03 22.92
C GLU A 702 14.19 7.91 23.92
N ILE A 703 13.07 7.99 24.62
CA ILE A 703 12.64 6.99 25.61
C ILE A 703 11.21 6.53 25.25
N PRO A 704 10.93 5.22 25.30
CA PRO A 704 9.58 4.72 25.12
C PRO A 704 8.67 5.16 26.25
N ALA A 705 7.39 5.40 25.94
CA ALA A 705 6.36 5.75 26.89
C ALA A 705 5.10 4.90 26.70
N GLU A 706 4.31 4.79 27.77
CA GLU A 706 3.05 4.06 27.77
C GLU A 706 1.88 5.03 27.90
N VAL A 707 0.78 4.80 27.18
CA VAL A 707 -0.44 5.60 27.30
C VAL A 707 -1.17 5.17 28.57
N VAL A 708 -1.28 6.08 29.54
CA VAL A 708 -1.84 5.76 30.87
C VAL A 708 -3.26 6.29 31.04
N PHE A 709 -3.61 7.37 30.35
CA PHE A 709 -4.92 7.97 30.45
C PHE A 709 -5.32 8.68 29.17
N LEU A 710 -6.57 8.46 28.75
CA LEU A 710 -7.22 9.17 27.65
C LEU A 710 -8.49 9.80 28.20
N HIS A 711 -8.62 11.11 28.12
CA HIS A 711 -9.86 11.74 28.57
C HIS A 711 -11.00 11.41 27.58
N PRO A 712 -12.19 10.97 28.06
CA PRO A 712 -13.26 10.51 27.17
C PRO A 712 -13.85 11.62 26.29
N VAL A 713 -13.88 12.87 26.80
CA VAL A 713 -14.59 13.99 26.15
C VAL A 713 -13.75 15.27 25.97
N HIS A 714 -12.56 15.36 26.58
CA HIS A 714 -11.71 16.55 26.52
C HIS A 714 -10.43 16.18 25.77
N ASN A 715 -9.84 17.13 25.07
CA ASN A 715 -8.74 16.87 24.14
C ASN A 715 -7.37 16.74 24.80
N PHE A 716 -7.23 15.86 25.79
CA PHE A 716 -5.92 15.55 26.36
C PHE A 716 -5.76 14.08 26.72
N ALA A 717 -4.51 13.65 26.70
CA ALA A 717 -4.01 12.33 27.04
C ALA A 717 -2.81 12.48 27.96
N ILE A 718 -2.55 11.44 28.76
CA ILE A 718 -1.39 11.36 29.64
C ILE A 718 -0.61 10.11 29.27
N VAL A 719 0.69 10.26 29.11
CA VAL A 719 1.64 9.17 28.88
C VAL A 719 2.67 9.14 30.00
N ALA A 720 3.10 7.94 30.37
CA ALA A 720 4.12 7.74 31.40
C ALA A 720 5.42 7.24 30.77
N TYR A 721 6.55 7.66 31.34
CA TYR A 721 7.88 7.19 30.95
C TYR A 721 8.69 6.84 32.19
N ASP A 722 9.67 5.95 32.03
CA ASP A 722 10.62 5.58 33.09
C ASP A 722 11.77 6.61 33.17
N PRO A 723 11.87 7.41 34.25
CA PRO A 723 12.93 8.40 34.41
C PRO A 723 14.33 7.77 34.51
N SER A 724 14.44 6.52 34.95
CA SER A 724 15.75 5.85 35.09
C SER A 724 16.46 5.67 33.75
N ALA A 725 15.70 5.58 32.65
CA ALA A 725 16.21 5.47 31.29
C ALA A 725 16.94 6.73 30.80
N LEU A 726 16.72 7.91 31.40
CA LEU A 726 17.43 9.16 31.09
C LEU A 726 18.89 9.16 31.60
N GLY A 727 19.20 8.28 32.56
CA GLY A 727 20.45 8.33 33.31
C GLY A 727 20.58 9.60 34.19
N PRO A 728 21.67 9.70 34.99
CA PRO A 728 21.81 10.76 35.98
C PRO A 728 21.85 12.18 35.38
N ALA A 729 22.46 12.33 34.20
CA ALA A 729 22.58 13.62 33.52
C ALA A 729 21.24 14.11 32.95
N GLY A 730 20.47 13.21 32.32
CA GLY A 730 19.16 13.54 31.78
C GLY A 730 18.15 13.84 32.89
N ALA A 731 18.15 13.05 33.97
CA ALA A 731 17.27 13.29 35.14
C ALA A 731 17.54 14.63 35.83
N ALA A 732 18.76 15.17 35.76
CA ALA A 732 19.08 16.50 36.30
C ALA A 732 18.68 17.66 35.36
N ALA A 733 18.64 17.40 34.05
CA ALA A 733 18.32 18.40 33.03
C ALA A 733 16.80 18.58 32.84
N VAL A 734 16.05 17.48 32.91
CA VAL A 734 14.60 17.43 32.74
C VAL A 734 13.87 18.00 33.97
N LYS A 735 12.81 18.76 33.76
CA LYS A 735 12.00 19.36 34.84
C LYS A 735 10.51 19.15 34.60
N ALA A 736 9.74 19.10 35.69
CA ALA A 736 8.28 19.20 35.61
C ALA A 736 7.85 20.66 35.50
N ALA A 737 6.86 20.93 34.67
CA ALA A 737 6.26 22.24 34.52
C ALA A 737 5.45 22.65 35.75
N VAL A 738 5.48 23.94 36.07
CA VAL A 738 4.63 24.52 37.11
C VAL A 738 3.29 24.90 36.47
N LEU A 739 2.23 24.16 36.81
CA LEU A 739 0.88 24.43 36.32
C LEU A 739 0.24 25.55 37.13
N LEU A 740 -0.42 26.50 36.46
CA LEU A 740 -1.12 27.64 37.05
C LEU A 740 -2.59 27.61 36.59
N PRO A 741 -3.45 26.81 37.23
CA PRO A 741 -4.86 26.71 36.88
C PRO A 741 -5.68 27.96 37.25
N GLU A 742 -5.23 28.71 38.27
CA GLU A 742 -5.88 29.94 38.74
C GLU A 742 -4.88 31.11 38.88
N PRO A 743 -5.32 32.36 38.61
CA PRO A 743 -6.62 32.75 38.08
C PRO A 743 -6.78 32.38 36.60
N ALA A 744 -8.02 32.09 36.18
CA ALA A 744 -8.31 31.82 34.77
C ALA A 744 -7.95 33.02 33.88
N LEU A 745 -7.47 32.71 32.66
CA LEU A 745 -7.11 33.71 31.66
C LEU A 745 -8.30 34.60 31.30
N ARG A 746 -8.03 35.89 31.11
CA ARG A 746 -9.00 36.91 30.72
C ARG A 746 -8.67 37.43 29.34
N ARG A 747 -9.70 37.95 28.67
CA ARG A 747 -9.52 38.65 27.41
C ARG A 747 -8.59 39.84 27.61
N GLY A 748 -7.54 39.93 26.79
CA GLY A 748 -6.50 40.95 26.88
C GLY A 748 -5.26 40.53 27.67
N ASP A 749 -5.27 39.37 28.33
CA ASP A 749 -4.08 38.85 29.00
C ASP A 749 -3.00 38.49 27.98
N SER A 750 -1.76 38.85 28.31
CA SER A 750 -0.60 38.50 27.49
C SER A 750 -0.07 37.12 27.87
N VAL A 751 0.13 36.27 26.88
CA VAL A 751 0.67 34.91 27.05
C VAL A 751 1.85 34.67 26.11
N TYR A 752 2.72 33.75 26.50
CA TYR A 752 3.80 33.23 25.67
C TYR A 752 3.43 31.83 25.21
N LEU A 753 3.26 31.66 23.91
CA LEU A 753 3.14 30.35 23.29
C LEU A 753 4.55 29.80 23.08
N VAL A 754 4.87 28.72 23.80
CA VAL A 754 6.16 28.02 23.73
C VAL A 754 5.93 26.62 23.19
N GLY A 755 6.63 26.23 22.14
CA GLY A 755 6.53 24.91 21.51
C GLY A 755 7.86 24.46 20.94
N LEU A 756 7.94 23.18 20.55
CA LEU A 756 9.15 22.60 19.97
C LEU A 756 9.09 22.55 18.45
N SER A 757 10.22 22.86 17.82
CA SER A 757 10.44 22.50 16.42
C SER A 757 10.75 21.01 16.28
N ARG A 758 10.75 20.48 15.04
CA ARG A 758 11.19 19.10 14.75
C ARG A 758 12.67 18.85 15.10
N SER A 759 13.48 19.89 15.25
CA SER A 759 14.87 19.80 15.71
C SER A 759 15.03 19.87 17.23
N LEU A 760 13.92 19.72 17.98
CA LEU A 760 13.85 19.84 19.45
C LEU A 760 14.25 21.22 19.97
N GLN A 761 14.22 22.25 19.13
CA GLN A 761 14.50 23.61 19.55
C GLN A 761 13.22 24.26 20.06
N ALA A 762 13.27 24.79 21.28
CA ALA A 762 12.19 25.59 21.83
C ALA A 762 12.06 26.90 21.05
N THR A 763 10.82 27.28 20.78
CA THR A 763 10.49 28.55 20.15
C THR A 763 9.36 29.20 20.93
N SER A 764 9.52 30.48 21.25
CA SER A 764 8.50 31.26 21.96
C SER A 764 7.96 32.41 21.11
N ARG A 765 6.66 32.68 21.25
CA ARG A 765 6.00 33.85 20.66
C ARG A 765 5.02 34.47 21.65
N LYS A 766 5.06 35.79 21.79
CA LYS A 766 4.10 36.55 22.62
C LYS A 766 2.80 36.75 21.84
N SER A 767 1.66 36.52 22.49
CA SER A 767 0.31 36.70 21.94
C SER A 767 -0.63 37.25 23.01
N VAL A 768 -1.83 37.66 22.60
CA VAL A 768 -2.87 38.15 23.52
C VAL A 768 -4.12 37.26 23.42
N VAL A 769 -4.72 36.95 24.56
CA VAL A 769 -5.97 36.17 24.63
C VAL A 769 -7.14 37.00 24.09
N THR A 770 -7.80 36.50 23.03
CA THR A 770 -8.97 37.15 22.42
C THR A 770 -10.27 36.64 23.02
N ASN A 771 -10.35 35.33 23.26
CA ASN A 771 -11.50 34.69 23.88
C ASN A 771 -11.02 33.57 24.83
N PRO A 772 -11.16 33.74 26.16
CA PRO A 772 -10.70 32.73 27.12
C PRO A 772 -11.67 31.55 27.30
N GLY A 773 -12.90 31.63 26.78
CA GLY A 773 -13.95 30.62 26.98
C GLY A 773 -14.77 30.39 25.71
N ALA A 774 -14.10 30.23 24.56
CA ALA A 774 -14.77 29.88 23.32
C ALA A 774 -15.29 28.44 23.41
N ALA A 775 -16.60 28.23 23.31
CA ALA A 775 -17.11 26.86 23.28
C ALA A 775 -16.68 26.16 22.00
N LEU A 776 -16.06 25.00 22.17
CA LEU A 776 -15.62 24.17 21.07
C LEU A 776 -16.82 23.44 20.46
N ASN A 777 -16.98 23.55 19.15
CA ASN A 777 -17.97 22.79 18.39
C ASN A 777 -17.28 22.04 17.26
N VAL A 778 -17.13 20.72 17.43
CA VAL A 778 -16.61 19.81 16.41
C VAL A 778 -17.77 19.02 15.83
N GLY A 779 -17.96 19.12 14.52
CA GLY A 779 -19.03 18.43 13.80
C GLY A 779 -18.87 16.90 13.86
N ALA A 780 -19.97 16.19 13.60
CA ALA A 780 -19.93 14.75 13.43
C ALA A 780 -19.10 14.38 12.18
N ALA A 781 -18.36 13.28 12.28
CA ALA A 781 -17.61 12.70 11.15
C ALA A 781 -18.41 11.55 10.52
N ASP A 782 -18.11 11.24 9.26
CA ASP A 782 -18.73 10.13 8.52
C ASP A 782 -18.37 8.77 9.13
N CYS A 783 -17.18 8.64 9.72
CA CYS A 783 -16.78 7.49 10.52
C CYS A 783 -16.88 7.81 12.03
N PRO A 784 -17.38 6.88 12.86
CA PRO A 784 -17.33 7.04 14.31
C PRO A 784 -15.88 7.22 14.78
N ARG A 785 -15.58 8.40 15.32
CA ARG A 785 -14.27 8.72 15.87
C ARG A 785 -14.36 9.64 17.08
N TYR A 786 -13.29 9.68 17.86
CA TYR A 786 -13.19 10.61 18.98
C TYR A 786 -13.40 12.06 18.53
N ARG A 787 -14.21 12.79 19.30
CA ARG A 787 -14.30 14.25 19.22
C ARG A 787 -14.38 14.84 20.62
N ALA A 788 -13.78 16.01 20.78
CA ALA A 788 -13.93 16.77 22.01
C ALA A 788 -15.34 17.38 22.07
N MET A 789 -15.98 17.28 23.24
CA MET A 789 -17.34 17.75 23.51
C MET A 789 -17.39 18.41 24.89
N ASN A 790 -18.37 19.30 25.08
CA ASN A 790 -18.60 20.02 26.36
C ASN A 790 -17.36 20.74 26.91
N MET A 791 -16.57 21.34 26.02
CA MET A 791 -15.28 21.95 26.35
C MET A 791 -15.22 23.40 25.89
N GLU A 792 -14.66 24.25 26.74
CA GLU A 792 -14.27 25.61 26.40
C GLU A 792 -12.77 25.65 26.07
N VAL A 793 -12.42 26.43 25.06
CA VAL A 793 -11.05 26.59 24.56
C VAL A 793 -10.67 28.07 24.50
N ILE A 794 -9.37 28.31 24.52
CA ILE A 794 -8.77 29.64 24.50
C ILE A 794 -8.36 29.97 23.07
N GLU A 795 -8.78 31.14 22.60
CA GLU A 795 -8.39 31.72 21.32
C GLU A 795 -7.42 32.90 21.53
N LEU A 796 -6.48 33.01 20.61
CA LEU A 796 -5.46 34.06 20.59
C LEU A 796 -5.71 35.02 19.42
N ASP A 797 -5.04 36.17 19.46
CA ASP A 797 -5.10 37.17 18.40
C ASP A 797 -4.28 36.79 17.16
N THR A 798 -3.30 35.91 17.33
CA THR A 798 -2.38 35.48 16.29
C THR A 798 -2.64 34.02 15.90
N ASP A 799 -2.72 33.75 14.60
CA ASP A 799 -2.72 32.39 14.09
C ASP A 799 -1.28 31.89 13.93
N PHE A 800 -0.97 30.79 14.59
CA PHE A 800 0.35 30.16 14.59
C PHE A 800 0.45 29.00 13.59
N GLY A 801 -0.60 28.77 12.82
CA GLY A 801 -0.73 27.61 11.94
C GLY A 801 -1.14 26.35 12.69
N HIS A 802 -1.70 25.39 11.96
CA HIS A 802 -2.22 24.13 12.50
C HIS A 802 -1.11 23.15 12.95
N ALA A 803 0.13 23.33 12.48
CA ALA A 803 1.24 22.44 12.77
C ALA A 803 1.99 22.79 14.07
N PHE A 804 1.73 23.94 14.67
CA PHE A 804 2.42 24.39 15.88
C PHE A 804 1.65 23.95 17.12
N SER A 805 2.23 23.02 17.90
CA SER A 805 1.73 22.57 19.21
C SER A 805 2.69 22.99 20.32
N GLY A 806 2.20 23.12 21.56
CA GLY A 806 3.00 23.59 22.68
C GLY A 806 2.19 23.93 23.91
N VAL A 807 2.57 24.99 24.61
CA VAL A 807 1.91 25.47 25.84
C VAL A 807 1.80 26.98 25.86
N LEU A 808 0.77 27.48 26.56
CA LEU A 808 0.62 28.89 26.91
C LEU A 808 1.13 29.10 28.33
N ALA A 809 2.14 29.95 28.47
CA ALA A 809 2.76 30.30 29.74
C ALA A 809 2.74 31.81 30.00
N ASP A 810 2.84 32.18 31.26
CA ASP A 810 3.05 33.58 31.66
C ASP A 810 4.52 34.01 31.47
N GLU A 811 4.83 35.28 31.79
CA GLU A 811 6.19 35.83 31.69
C GLU A 811 7.22 35.10 32.59
N LEU A 812 6.77 34.36 33.60
CA LEU A 812 7.60 33.59 34.53
C LEU A 812 7.78 32.12 34.09
N GLY A 813 7.13 31.70 33.00
CA GLY A 813 7.17 30.31 32.54
C GLY A 813 6.25 29.37 33.33
N ARG A 814 5.17 29.87 33.95
CA ARG A 814 4.13 29.03 34.55
C ARG A 814 3.05 28.73 33.52
N VAL A 815 2.66 27.47 33.38
CA VAL A 815 1.77 26.99 32.31
C VAL A 815 0.31 27.21 32.69
N GLN A 816 -0.44 27.93 31.84
CA GLN A 816 -1.87 28.22 32.05
C GLN A 816 -2.78 27.38 31.14
N ALA A 817 -2.28 26.95 29.98
CA ALA A 817 -3.02 26.10 29.04
C ALA A 817 -2.07 25.31 28.14
N LEU A 818 -2.55 24.19 27.60
CA LEU A 818 -1.88 23.46 26.51
C LEU A 818 -2.31 24.07 25.17
N TRP A 819 -1.44 24.10 24.19
CA TRP A 819 -1.78 24.49 22.82
C TRP A 819 -1.86 23.23 21.96
N GLY A 820 -3.06 22.66 21.89
CA GLY A 820 -3.32 21.32 21.35
C GLY A 820 -4.01 21.33 20.00
N SER A 821 -3.75 20.29 19.21
CA SER A 821 -4.39 20.06 17.90
C SER A 821 -5.72 19.34 18.04
N PHE A 822 -6.69 19.69 17.19
CA PHE A 822 -8.03 19.12 17.08
C PHE A 822 -8.27 18.70 15.63
N SER A 823 -8.97 17.58 15.42
CA SER A 823 -9.36 17.10 14.09
C SER A 823 -10.87 17.23 13.88
N THR A 824 -11.27 17.73 12.71
CA THR A 824 -12.66 17.81 12.26
C THR A 824 -12.75 17.35 10.81
N GLN A 825 -13.90 16.81 10.41
CA GLN A 825 -14.14 16.46 9.02
C GLN A 825 -14.95 17.56 8.36
N VAL A 826 -14.51 18.03 7.19
CA VAL A 826 -15.21 19.07 6.43
C VAL A 826 -15.57 18.51 5.07
N LYS A 827 -16.84 18.68 4.66
CA LYS A 827 -17.32 18.25 3.35
C LYS A 827 -17.43 19.46 2.43
N TYR A 828 -16.73 19.43 1.30
CA TYR A 828 -16.80 20.45 0.27
C TYR A 828 -17.60 19.95 -0.93
N GLY A 829 -18.91 20.20 -0.94
CA GLY A 829 -19.79 19.77 -2.03
C GLY A 829 -19.93 18.24 -2.12
N ASP A 830 -19.76 17.68 -3.32
CA ASP A 830 -19.87 16.24 -3.60
C ASP A 830 -18.55 15.47 -3.41
N SER A 831 -17.49 16.11 -2.89
CA SER A 831 -16.21 15.44 -2.63
C SER A 831 -16.31 14.50 -1.42
N SER A 832 -15.37 13.54 -1.35
CA SER A 832 -15.12 12.82 -0.10
C SER A 832 -14.81 13.83 1.01
N PRO A 833 -15.30 13.61 2.24
CA PRO A 833 -15.03 14.50 3.36
C PRO A 833 -13.52 14.51 3.67
N GLU A 834 -12.94 15.70 3.84
CA GLU A 834 -11.52 15.88 4.12
C GLU A 834 -11.26 16.13 5.61
N ASP A 835 -10.16 15.59 6.11
CA ASP A 835 -9.71 15.84 7.47
C ASP A 835 -9.02 17.20 7.58
N HIS A 836 -9.52 18.04 8.46
CA HIS A 836 -8.99 19.35 8.74
C HIS A 836 -8.52 19.43 10.19
N GLN A 837 -7.30 19.92 10.40
CA GLN A 837 -6.73 20.11 11.73
C GLN A 837 -6.69 21.59 12.10
N PHE A 838 -6.94 21.90 13.37
CA PHE A 838 -6.82 23.24 13.91
C PHE A 838 -6.32 23.19 15.35
N VAL A 839 -5.71 24.27 15.82
CA VAL A 839 -5.13 24.34 17.17
C VAL A 839 -5.88 25.34 18.04
N ARG A 840 -6.03 25.01 19.32
CA ARG A 840 -6.65 25.88 20.33
C ARG A 840 -6.03 25.66 21.70
N GLY A 841 -6.17 26.66 22.57
CA GLY A 841 -5.71 26.57 23.95
C GLY A 841 -6.66 25.72 24.80
N ILE A 842 -6.13 24.70 25.46
CA ILE A 842 -6.83 23.80 26.37
C ILE A 842 -6.48 24.23 27.79
N PRO A 843 -7.44 24.74 28.59
CA PRO A 843 -7.18 25.16 29.97
C PRO A 843 -6.51 24.04 30.78
N VAL A 844 -5.54 24.40 31.62
CA VAL A 844 -4.79 23.41 32.42
C VAL A 844 -5.58 22.90 33.64
N TYR A 845 -6.61 23.62 34.07
CA TYR A 845 -7.46 23.24 35.21
C TYR A 845 -7.95 21.76 35.20
N PRO A 846 -8.63 21.26 34.14
CA PRO A 846 -9.05 19.85 34.09
C PRO A 846 -7.86 18.88 34.06
N VAL A 847 -6.72 19.30 33.52
CA VAL A 847 -5.50 18.49 33.48
C VAL A 847 -4.90 18.35 34.88
N SER A 848 -4.78 19.45 35.63
CA SER A 848 -4.23 19.43 36.99
C SER A 848 -5.03 18.53 37.93
N GLU A 849 -6.37 18.57 37.87
CA GLU A 849 -7.20 17.69 38.72
C GLU A 849 -6.96 16.20 38.46
N VAL A 850 -6.82 15.82 37.19
CA VAL A 850 -6.59 14.42 36.80
C VAL A 850 -5.18 13.99 37.17
N VAL A 851 -4.17 14.83 36.90
CA VAL A 851 -2.76 14.56 37.21
C VAL A 851 -2.55 14.39 38.73
N GLU A 852 -3.11 15.29 39.55
CA GLU A 852 -3.03 15.17 41.01
C GLU A 852 -3.67 13.88 41.54
N LYS A 853 -4.81 13.47 40.98
CA LYS A 853 -5.46 12.20 41.35
C LYS A 853 -4.64 10.98 40.94
N ILE A 854 -3.93 11.02 39.81
CA ILE A 854 -3.03 9.93 39.39
C ILE A 854 -1.81 9.85 40.31
N ILE A 855 -1.21 11.01 40.65
CA ILE A 855 -0.02 11.08 41.51
C ILE A 855 -0.34 10.61 42.94
N ASN A 856 -1.44 11.08 43.52
CA ASN A 856 -1.84 10.76 44.90
C ASN A 856 -2.54 9.39 45.01
N GLY A 857 -3.10 8.88 43.91
CA GLY A 857 -3.95 7.70 43.88
C GLY A 857 -5.39 8.01 44.30
N CYS A 858 -6.36 7.42 43.63
CA CYS A 858 -7.78 7.62 43.92
C CYS A 858 -8.40 6.40 44.63
N GLU A 859 -9.04 6.57 45.79
CA GLU A 859 -9.74 5.46 46.45
C GLU A 859 -10.89 4.92 45.58
N GLY A 860 -10.93 3.61 45.36
CA GLY A 860 -11.98 2.93 44.57
C GLY A 860 -11.83 3.02 43.05
N GLY A 861 -10.76 3.61 42.54
CA GLY A 861 -10.41 3.59 41.12
C GLY A 861 -9.85 2.24 40.65
N PRO A 862 -9.88 1.96 39.34
CA PRO A 862 -9.24 0.76 38.80
C PRO A 862 -7.71 0.89 38.91
N PRO A 863 -7.00 -0.16 39.36
CA PRO A 863 -5.55 -0.16 39.41
C PRO A 863 -4.96 -0.23 37.99
N LEU A 864 -3.94 0.58 37.73
CA LEU A 864 -3.13 0.54 36.51
C LEU A 864 -1.65 0.38 36.90
N LEU A 865 -0.98 -0.57 36.25
CA LEU A 865 0.47 -0.76 36.37
C LEU A 865 1.17 0.21 35.40
N MET A 866 2.05 1.06 35.93
CA MET A 866 2.84 2.03 35.16
C MET A 866 4.29 1.95 35.65
N ASN A 867 5.25 1.64 34.78
CA ASN A 867 6.66 1.45 35.15
C ASN A 867 6.88 0.50 36.36
N GLY A 868 6.06 -0.55 36.49
CA GLY A 868 6.12 -1.45 37.64
C GLY A 868 5.47 -0.94 38.94
N LEU A 869 4.95 0.30 38.96
CA LEU A 869 4.18 0.86 40.06
C LEU A 869 2.68 0.72 39.79
N THR A 870 1.94 0.12 40.71
CA THR A 870 0.47 0.09 40.63
C THR A 870 -0.10 1.36 41.25
N ARG A 871 -0.89 2.13 40.48
CA ARG A 871 -1.61 3.31 40.97
C ARG A 871 -3.09 3.17 40.67
N SER A 872 -3.91 3.72 41.54
CA SER A 872 -5.36 3.75 41.33
C SER A 872 -5.77 4.95 40.49
N MET A 873 -6.40 4.69 39.35
CA MET A 873 -6.75 5.70 38.35
C MET A 873 -8.01 6.49 38.75
N PRO A 874 -8.14 7.76 38.33
CA PRO A 874 -9.31 8.57 38.63
C PRO A 874 -10.58 8.03 37.96
N LEU A 875 -11.69 8.00 38.71
CA LEU A 875 -13.02 7.76 38.15
C LEU A 875 -13.56 9.05 37.51
N ILE A 876 -13.64 9.06 36.19
CA ILE A 876 -14.25 10.17 35.44
C ILE A 876 -15.76 9.93 35.33
N ARG A 877 -16.54 10.95 35.69
CA ARG A 877 -17.99 10.97 35.47
C ARG A 877 -18.25 11.83 34.25
N ILE A 878 -18.99 11.29 33.29
CA ILE A 878 -19.42 12.02 32.11
C ILE A 878 -20.94 12.18 32.13
N LEU A 879 -21.41 13.25 31.51
CA LEU A 879 -22.81 13.41 31.16
C LEU A 879 -22.94 13.08 29.66
N GLU A 880 -23.77 12.10 29.30
CA GLU A 880 -24.01 11.68 27.92
C GLU A 880 -24.91 12.67 27.15
N VAL A 881 -24.62 13.97 27.29
CA VAL A 881 -25.39 15.05 26.67
C VAL A 881 -24.48 16.08 26.04
N GLU A 882 -24.85 16.45 24.82
CA GLU A 882 -24.43 17.57 23.99
C GLU A 882 -24.78 18.96 24.51
N LEU A 883 -23.87 19.73 25.12
CA LEU A 883 -24.17 21.10 25.51
C LEU A 883 -23.44 22.11 24.62
N TYR A 884 -24.18 23.09 24.12
CA TYR A 884 -23.64 24.25 23.40
C TYR A 884 -24.13 25.54 24.04
N PRO A 885 -23.27 26.56 24.20
CA PRO A 885 -23.71 27.83 24.75
C PRO A 885 -24.69 28.48 23.80
N THR A 886 -25.77 29.00 24.37
CA THR A 886 -26.80 29.74 23.64
C THR A 886 -26.92 31.12 24.25
N LEU A 887 -26.95 32.15 23.40
CA LEU A 887 -27.19 33.53 23.85
C LEU A 887 -28.47 33.58 24.69
N LEU A 888 -28.46 34.31 25.82
CA LEU A 888 -29.64 34.43 26.70
C LEU A 888 -30.88 34.93 25.95
N SER A 889 -30.70 35.81 24.95
CA SER A 889 -31.78 36.26 24.07
C SER A 889 -32.42 35.12 23.26
N LYS A 890 -31.62 34.15 22.81
CA LYS A 890 -32.09 32.95 22.10
C LYS A 890 -32.60 31.90 23.08
N ALA A 891 -32.01 31.75 24.26
CA ALA A 891 -32.51 30.86 25.31
C ALA A 891 -33.94 31.25 25.77
N ARG A 892 -34.25 32.55 25.83
CA ARG A 892 -35.62 33.05 26.05
C ARG A 892 -36.62 32.52 25.02
N SER A 893 -36.22 32.43 23.74
CA SER A 893 -37.08 31.88 22.68
C SER A 893 -37.34 30.37 22.84
N PHE A 894 -36.49 29.66 23.58
CA PHE A 894 -36.69 28.26 23.98
C PHE A 894 -37.45 28.11 25.31
N GLY A 895 -37.96 29.20 25.90
CA GLY A 895 -38.78 29.17 27.12
C GLY A 895 -38.05 29.46 28.43
N LEU A 896 -36.80 29.93 28.40
CA LEU A 896 -36.11 30.35 29.63
C LEU A 896 -36.79 31.58 30.26
N SER A 897 -37.21 31.46 31.52
CA SER A 897 -37.93 32.54 32.22
C SER A 897 -37.06 33.77 32.46
N ASP A 898 -37.68 34.95 32.52
CA ASP A 898 -36.97 36.21 32.83
C ASP A 898 -36.29 36.22 34.20
N LYS A 899 -36.84 35.47 35.17
CA LYS A 899 -36.22 35.29 36.50
C LYS A 899 -34.84 34.66 36.38
N TRP A 900 -34.73 33.54 35.67
CA TRP A 900 -33.45 32.88 35.41
C TRP A 900 -32.46 33.77 34.65
N VAL A 901 -32.94 34.62 33.75
CA VAL A 901 -32.07 35.58 33.06
C VAL A 901 -31.56 36.67 34.01
N GLN A 902 -32.40 37.16 34.92
CA GLN A 902 -31.97 38.12 35.94
C GLN A 902 -30.99 37.52 36.95
N ASP A 903 -31.19 36.26 37.36
CA ASP A 903 -30.31 35.58 38.31
C ASP A 903 -28.91 35.27 37.71
N MET A 904 -28.75 35.29 36.39
CA MET A 904 -27.48 35.05 35.67
C MET A 904 -26.69 36.33 35.33
N TYR A 905 -27.27 37.51 35.55
CA TYR A 905 -26.62 38.82 35.39
C TYR A 905 -26.13 39.34 36.74
#